data_AF-A0A9Q9U608-F1
#
_entry.id   AF-A0A9Q9U608-F1
#
_cell.length_a   1.000
_cell.length_b   1.000
_cell.length_c   1.000
_cell.angle_alpha   90.00
_cell.angle_beta   90.00
_cell.angle_gamma   90.00
#
_symmetry.space_group_name_H-M   'P 1'
#
loop_
_entity.id
_entity.type
_entity.pdbx_description
1 polymer ?
#
loop_
_entity_poly.entity_id
_entity_poly.type
_entity_poly.pdbx_seq_one_letter_code
_entity_poly.pdbx_strand_id
1 'polypeptide(L)'
;MGSNHNNLFELPANEAINTRPTGYDFKNPYFPPPPAYSASSSSTQEHSTGMQINRKSGFANRLHVLSAKIAGPVNDFANKLGCEAFMPTTLDKECDKAARILTSFCEGTPLPPNDPLSKRKAIVKIPRQVLKSAAGLAIFTAFRSGAQFSWGSGSGVVVARQPDGSWSPPSSFAVNTLSVGFMVAMDIYDCVCVLRTPEAVAAFTKSRVSFGGEVAVTAGPVGTGVYVDSAVSSDGAAEPIWSYVKSRGLYVGAQIDGTVITTRDKANEDFYGVEVDVASILRGEAPARGPMWSEGYWRLNNVLREIDYALFVMMIFPSSTSIFHRIQSFLRVLAGHIILINAMNHPEQSSMSQIVVLACSILVCFASTILFIPKSAVLNRLGAAVALSCLQHSLYTSLLTSSLPPAQITGISLFSWGLYANATEQILLSRYNADDVLTVKERPLGRLLSTVAQFLRAVGMYFSLRRVGLRGEVPMKHRAPTNSVRFITTRIIQCLCCYLVLDAIFLAPRPEKHLITREKQSLFKLTSLTREDLIFRFATALGNWVIGYVSVRLAHGFIAAVSVLLGLCKPEDWPHLNGPISSWSTVRTFWGTFWHRLFRKALAGWGDFIPDNVLRLRRGTLLSRYLRLTLAFFASGLMHRCIHYFYRLEAGELYEMETYFLLQPLAIMFEDAVQAATVHIPLPRPLRWIIGFTWFCIFTTWVTPLFLYPTMRVADPGQLLPFSVVGHLMKYY
;
A
#
# COMPACT_ATOMS: atom_id res chain seq x y z
N MET A 1 36.86 87.42 44.15
CA MET A 1 37.72 86.68 45.10
C MET A 1 36.81 86.13 46.20
N GLY A 2 36.81 84.82 46.42
CA GLY A 2 36.09 84.19 47.54
C GLY A 2 34.82 83.40 47.18
N SER A 3 34.94 82.08 47.39
CA SER A 3 33.97 81.09 47.91
C SER A 3 32.60 80.81 47.25
N ASN A 4 32.37 79.49 47.11
CA ASN A 4 31.16 78.71 47.42
C ASN A 4 29.83 78.96 46.66
N HIS A 5 29.33 77.95 45.94
CA HIS A 5 28.40 76.89 46.44
C HIS A 5 27.58 76.25 45.30
N ASN A 6 27.50 74.91 45.37
CA ASN A 6 26.34 74.03 45.18
C ASN A 6 25.43 74.06 43.93
N ASN A 7 25.36 72.86 43.36
CA ASN A 7 24.15 72.05 43.10
C ASN A 7 23.36 72.20 41.80
N LEU A 8 22.95 71.00 41.35
CA LEU A 8 21.80 70.63 40.53
C LEU A 8 21.94 70.90 39.02
N PHE A 9 22.28 69.84 38.29
CA PHE A 9 22.09 69.78 36.84
C PHE A 9 20.68 69.25 36.50
N GLU A 10 19.89 70.14 35.91
CA GLU A 10 18.78 69.85 35.01
C GLU A 10 19.30 69.30 33.65
N LEU A 11 18.44 68.51 33.00
CA LEU A 11 18.43 68.09 31.58
C LEU A 11 18.34 69.34 30.64
N PRO A 12 18.43 69.31 29.27
CA PRO A 12 18.19 68.20 28.32
C PRO A 12 18.99 68.20 26.97
N ALA A 13 18.60 67.27 26.08
CA ALA A 13 18.51 67.34 24.60
C ALA A 13 19.47 66.51 23.71
N ASN A 14 18.85 65.49 23.09
CA ASN A 14 18.94 65.01 21.70
C ASN A 14 20.31 64.79 21.00
N GLU A 15 20.56 63.54 20.61
CA GLU A 15 20.76 63.17 19.20
C GLU A 15 20.50 61.67 18.96
N ALA A 16 19.83 61.35 17.86
CA ALA A 16 19.39 60.02 17.48
C ALA A 16 20.50 59.23 16.78
N ILE A 17 20.75 57.97 17.16
CA ILE A 17 21.37 56.98 16.26
C ILE A 17 20.67 55.62 16.38
N ASN A 18 20.19 55.21 15.22
CA ASN A 18 19.50 54.00 14.83
C ASN A 18 20.53 52.87 14.61
N THR A 19 20.53 51.78 15.40
CA THR A 19 21.13 50.50 14.96
C THR A 19 20.46 49.29 15.62
N ARG A 20 19.91 48.39 14.79
CA ARG A 20 19.54 47.02 15.14
C ARG A 20 20.81 46.17 15.27
N PRO A 21 20.93 45.21 16.20
CA PRO A 21 21.99 44.22 16.13
C PRO A 21 21.61 43.11 15.14
N THR A 22 22.27 43.13 13.99
CA THR A 22 22.38 42.01 13.05
C THR A 22 23.57 41.14 13.44
N GLY A 23 23.40 39.81 13.54
CA GLY A 23 24.55 38.90 13.59
C GLY A 23 24.28 37.55 14.25
N TYR A 24 23.51 36.67 13.60
CA TYR A 24 23.67 35.22 13.76
C TYR A 24 24.40 34.72 12.51
N ASP A 25 25.66 34.31 12.67
CA ASP A 25 26.46 33.72 11.59
C ASP A 25 26.13 32.22 11.48
N PHE A 26 25.57 31.83 10.34
CA PHE A 26 25.03 30.49 10.06
C PHE A 26 26.09 29.47 9.59
N LYS A 27 27.40 29.76 9.70
CA LYS A 27 28.44 28.94 9.05
C LYS A 27 29.36 28.11 9.95
N ASN A 28 29.19 28.07 11.27
CA ASN A 28 30.07 27.24 12.12
C ASN A 28 29.37 26.66 13.37
N PRO A 29 29.00 25.36 13.40
CA PRO A 29 28.44 24.74 14.59
C PRO A 29 29.57 24.08 15.41
N TYR A 30 30.40 24.89 16.07
CA TYR A 30 31.33 24.37 17.06
C TYR A 30 31.35 25.32 18.27
N PHE A 31 30.79 24.85 19.39
CA PHE A 31 31.03 25.45 20.69
C PHE A 31 32.08 24.62 21.44
N PRO A 32 33.03 25.23 22.14
CA PRO A 32 34.04 24.52 22.93
C PRO A 32 33.38 23.78 24.10
N PRO A 33 33.97 22.67 24.60
CA PRO A 33 33.43 21.95 25.73
C PRO A 33 33.47 22.83 27.01
N PRO A 34 32.45 22.76 27.88
CA PRO A 34 32.46 23.48 29.15
C PRO A 34 33.55 22.92 30.09
N PRO A 35 34.15 23.76 30.96
CA PRO A 35 35.17 23.33 31.90
C PRO A 35 34.61 22.30 32.88
N ALA A 36 35.42 21.27 33.18
CA ALA A 36 35.09 20.23 34.15
C ALA A 36 34.90 20.85 35.55
N TYR A 37 33.71 20.70 36.13
CA TYR A 37 33.47 21.00 37.53
C TYR A 37 33.51 19.72 38.36
N SER A 38 34.48 19.67 39.26
CA SER A 38 34.60 18.74 40.37
C SER A 38 33.44 18.95 41.34
N ALA A 39 32.77 17.87 41.71
CA ALA A 39 31.79 17.88 42.79
C ALA A 39 32.52 18.03 44.14
N SER A 40 32.40 19.19 44.78
CA SER A 40 32.62 19.34 46.21
C SER A 40 31.28 19.38 46.92
N SER A 41 31.08 18.42 47.81
CA SER A 41 29.94 18.32 48.71
C SER A 41 29.99 19.41 49.78
N SER A 42 28.97 20.23 49.87
CA SER A 42 28.65 20.98 51.10
C SER A 42 27.16 20.90 51.38
N SER A 43 26.86 20.19 52.45
CA SER A 43 25.57 20.19 53.14
C SER A 43 25.31 21.56 53.76
N THR A 44 24.12 22.11 53.53
CA THR A 44 23.60 23.17 54.40
C THR A 44 22.11 22.95 54.60
N GLN A 45 21.76 22.67 55.85
CA GLN A 45 20.40 22.67 56.37
C GLN A 45 19.83 24.08 56.29
N GLU A 46 18.54 24.21 55.97
CA GLU A 46 17.77 25.34 56.49
C GLU A 46 16.28 25.02 56.65
N HIS A 47 15.72 25.73 57.64
CA HIS A 47 14.56 25.45 58.46
C HIS A 47 13.21 25.54 57.74
N SER A 48 12.34 24.58 58.01
CA SER A 48 10.90 24.64 57.73
C SER A 48 10.16 25.47 58.78
N THR A 49 9.37 26.47 58.36
CA THR A 49 8.20 26.97 59.10
C THR A 49 6.94 26.64 58.31
N GLY A 50 5.98 26.04 59.01
CA GLY A 50 4.90 25.28 58.40
C GLY A 50 3.70 26.10 57.94
N MET A 51 3.05 25.56 56.91
CA MET A 51 1.61 25.70 56.72
C MET A 51 1.07 24.31 56.34
N GLN A 52 0.37 23.67 57.28
CA GLN A 52 -0.26 22.37 57.06
C GLN A 52 -1.51 22.56 56.20
N ILE A 53 -1.48 22.04 54.97
CA ILE A 53 -2.68 21.70 54.21
C ILE A 53 -2.78 20.17 54.15
N ASN A 54 -3.96 19.69 54.51
CA ASN A 54 -4.32 18.32 54.85
C ASN A 54 -4.02 17.33 53.69
N ARG A 55 -2.94 16.56 53.80
CA ARG A 55 -2.45 15.66 52.73
C ARG A 55 -3.06 14.27 52.89
N LYS A 56 -4.03 13.91 52.04
CA LYS A 56 -4.56 12.54 51.99
C LYS A 56 -3.52 11.54 51.43
N SER A 57 -3.13 10.64 52.32
CA SER A 57 -2.64 9.26 52.17
C SER A 57 -1.20 9.00 51.66
N GLY A 58 -0.40 8.38 52.54
CA GLY A 58 0.95 7.89 52.25
C GLY A 58 1.04 6.71 51.28
N PHE A 59 -0.10 6.14 50.86
CA PHE A 59 -0.13 5.08 49.84
C PHE A 59 0.17 5.63 48.45
N ALA A 60 -0.44 6.76 48.07
CA ALA A 60 -0.21 7.40 46.77
C ALA A 60 1.25 7.89 46.61
N ASN A 61 1.84 8.43 47.68
CA ASN A 61 3.25 8.84 47.68
C ASN A 61 4.21 7.64 47.59
N ARG A 62 3.89 6.51 48.25
CA ARG A 62 4.65 5.26 48.13
C ARG A 62 4.52 4.63 46.74
N LEU A 63 3.32 4.67 46.14
CA LEU A 63 3.09 4.20 44.78
C LEU A 63 3.85 5.05 43.74
N HIS A 64 3.87 6.38 43.91
CA HIS A 64 4.63 7.30 43.05
C HIS A 64 6.14 7.08 43.14
N VAL A 65 6.67 6.78 44.33
CA VAL A 65 8.09 6.46 44.52
C VAL A 65 8.43 5.09 43.93
N LEU A 66 7.54 4.11 44.07
CA LEU A 66 7.70 2.77 43.50
C LEU A 66 7.62 2.80 41.97
N SER A 67 6.66 3.55 41.40
CA SER A 67 6.51 3.73 39.96
C SER A 67 7.67 4.49 39.36
N ALA A 68 8.19 5.53 40.04
CA ALA A 68 9.39 6.24 39.60
C ALA A 68 10.65 5.35 39.61
N LYS A 69 10.78 4.44 40.58
CA LYS A 69 11.89 3.47 40.64
C LYS A 69 11.82 2.38 39.56
N ILE A 70 10.62 1.98 39.16
CA ILE A 70 10.41 0.98 38.10
C ILE A 70 10.45 1.60 36.70
N ALA A 71 10.10 2.89 36.56
CA ALA A 71 10.08 3.60 35.28
C ALA A 71 11.47 3.70 34.61
N GLY A 72 12.54 3.88 35.40
CA GLY A 72 13.92 3.94 34.88
C GLY A 72 14.32 2.68 34.09
N PRO A 73 14.36 1.49 34.72
CA PRO A 73 14.71 0.24 34.05
C PRO A 73 13.82 -0.11 32.85
N VAL A 74 12.52 0.21 32.92
CA VAL A 74 11.56 -0.04 31.82
C VAL A 74 11.83 0.89 30.63
N ASN A 75 12.14 2.15 30.89
CA ASN A 75 12.51 3.10 29.85
C ASN A 75 13.89 2.79 29.24
N ASP A 76 14.84 2.30 30.03
CA ASP A 76 16.14 1.84 29.54
C ASP A 76 16.00 0.62 28.61
N PHE A 77 15.09 -0.30 28.94
CA PHE A 77 14.72 -1.42 28.08
C PHE A 77 14.07 -0.96 26.78
N ALA A 78 13.12 -0.01 26.84
CA ALA A 78 12.50 0.58 25.65
C ALA A 78 13.53 1.27 24.73
N ASN A 79 14.44 2.04 25.31
CA ASN A 79 15.55 2.70 24.59
C ASN A 79 16.49 1.67 23.93
N LYS A 80 16.78 0.55 24.61
CA LYS A 80 17.59 -0.56 24.06
C LYS A 80 16.92 -1.24 22.86
N LEU A 81 15.59 -1.22 22.79
CA LEU A 81 14.80 -1.67 21.64
C LEU A 81 14.61 -0.59 20.57
N GLY A 82 15.26 0.57 20.71
CA GLY A 82 15.16 1.70 19.76
C GLY A 82 13.84 2.49 19.84
N CYS A 83 13.04 2.28 20.90
CA CYS A 83 11.79 2.98 21.16
C CYS A 83 12.02 4.18 22.10
N GLU A 84 11.13 5.17 22.07
CA GLU A 84 11.14 6.24 23.07
C GLU A 84 10.60 5.73 24.42
N ALA A 85 10.99 6.39 25.51
CA ALA A 85 10.46 6.13 26.84
C ALA A 85 8.94 6.33 26.90
N PHE A 86 8.18 5.30 27.24
CA PHE A 86 6.72 5.36 27.37
C PHE A 86 6.27 5.61 28.80
N MET A 87 7.09 5.29 29.81
CA MET A 87 6.75 5.55 31.21
C MET A 87 6.96 7.05 31.54
N PRO A 88 6.05 7.65 32.32
CA PRO A 88 6.12 9.02 32.81
C PRO A 88 7.51 9.50 33.25
N THR A 89 8.09 10.50 32.58
CA THR A 89 9.32 11.20 33.02
C THR A 89 9.06 12.65 33.43
N THR A 90 10.11 13.41 33.76
CA THR A 90 10.07 14.87 33.98
C THR A 90 9.69 15.62 32.71
N LEU A 91 9.05 16.79 32.84
CA LEU A 91 8.52 17.55 31.69
C LEU A 91 9.61 17.99 30.71
N ASP A 92 10.84 18.26 31.15
CA ASP A 92 11.97 18.58 30.26
C ASP A 92 12.28 17.43 29.28
N LYS A 93 12.32 16.19 29.80
CA LYS A 93 12.57 14.97 29.00
C LYS A 93 11.40 14.65 28.09
N GLU A 94 10.18 14.89 28.56
CA GLU A 94 8.97 14.76 27.75
C GLU A 94 8.96 15.77 26.58
N CYS A 95 9.44 17.01 26.79
CA CYS A 95 9.59 18.01 25.73
C CYS A 95 10.63 17.61 24.69
N ASP A 96 11.80 17.13 25.13
CA ASP A 96 12.85 16.63 24.23
C ASP A 96 12.37 15.43 23.40
N LYS A 97 11.66 14.49 24.04
CA LYS A 97 10.99 13.36 23.36
C LYS A 97 9.95 13.86 22.36
N ALA A 98 9.09 14.81 22.74
CA ALA A 98 8.08 15.37 21.85
C ALA A 98 8.69 16.07 20.63
N ALA A 99 9.80 16.79 20.79
CA ALA A 99 10.53 17.42 19.69
C ALA A 99 11.02 16.37 18.68
N ARG A 100 11.60 15.27 19.16
CA ARG A 100 12.04 14.13 18.31
C ARG A 100 10.87 13.47 17.59
N ILE A 101 9.77 13.22 18.31
CA ILE A 101 8.56 12.61 17.74
C ILE A 101 8.01 13.51 16.64
N LEU A 102 7.76 14.79 16.92
CA LEU A 102 7.19 15.74 15.98
C LEU A 102 8.08 15.92 14.75
N THR A 103 9.40 16.04 14.94
CA THR A 103 10.38 16.10 13.84
C THR A 103 10.30 14.86 12.97
N SER A 104 10.18 13.67 13.58
CA SER A 104 10.02 12.44 12.81
C SER A 104 8.76 12.47 11.93
N PHE A 105 7.70 13.17 12.31
CA PHE A 105 6.46 13.27 11.51
C PHE A 105 6.51 14.36 10.42
N CYS A 106 7.57 15.18 10.38
CA CYS A 106 7.77 16.30 9.45
C CYS A 106 8.97 16.05 8.49
N GLU A 107 8.86 16.42 7.20
CA GLU A 107 10.03 16.46 6.29
C GLU A 107 10.84 17.74 6.50
N GLY A 108 12.18 17.67 6.49
CA GLY A 108 13.02 18.80 6.05
C GLY A 108 14.23 19.19 6.90
N THR A 109 14.45 18.63 8.09
CA THR A 109 15.67 18.91 8.87
C THR A 109 16.66 17.75 8.74
N PRO A 110 17.84 17.95 8.15
CA PRO A 110 18.92 17.00 8.28
C PRO A 110 19.30 16.93 9.76
N LEU A 111 19.02 15.79 10.39
CA LEU A 111 19.52 15.51 11.73
C LEU A 111 21.06 15.38 11.67
N PRO A 112 21.78 15.77 12.73
CA PRO A 112 23.22 15.54 12.80
C PRO A 112 23.57 14.08 12.48
N PRO A 113 24.70 13.78 11.80
CA PRO A 113 25.08 12.41 11.42
C PRO A 113 25.16 11.42 12.61
N ASN A 114 25.34 11.95 13.82
CA ASN A 114 25.45 11.17 15.06
C ASN A 114 24.15 11.08 15.86
N ASP A 115 23.03 11.61 15.34
CA ASP A 115 21.72 11.51 16.00
C ASP A 115 21.11 10.11 15.78
N PRO A 116 20.67 9.40 16.84
CA PRO A 116 19.94 8.13 16.73
C PRO A 116 18.70 8.18 15.80
N LEU A 117 18.15 9.36 15.54
CA LEU A 117 17.04 9.59 14.61
C LEU A 117 17.44 9.56 13.12
N SER A 118 18.71 9.73 12.77
CA SER A 118 19.17 9.74 11.36
C SER A 118 18.87 8.42 10.62
N LYS A 119 18.72 7.32 11.35
CA LYS A 119 18.32 5.99 10.83
C LYS A 119 16.81 5.78 10.74
N ARG A 120 15.98 6.72 11.21
CA ARG A 120 14.52 6.57 11.35
C ARG A 120 13.78 7.24 10.20
N LYS A 121 13.64 6.55 9.04
CA LYS A 121 12.83 7.05 7.91
C LYS A 121 11.33 6.99 8.25
N ALA A 122 10.67 8.14 8.23
CA ALA A 122 9.25 8.29 8.55
C ALA A 122 8.33 7.79 7.42
N ILE A 123 7.52 6.75 7.70
CA ILE A 123 6.54 6.18 6.77
C ILE A 123 5.19 6.92 6.80
N VAL A 124 4.81 7.50 7.95
CA VAL A 124 3.62 8.36 8.10
C VAL A 124 4.04 9.79 8.43
N LYS A 125 3.55 10.73 7.62
CA LYS A 125 3.88 12.15 7.64
C LYS A 125 2.62 12.96 7.85
N ILE A 126 2.69 13.98 8.70
CA ILE A 126 1.56 14.88 8.92
C ILE A 126 1.62 15.97 7.82
N PRO A 127 0.55 16.17 7.03
CA PRO A 127 0.56 17.24 6.05
C PRO A 127 0.78 18.59 6.72
N ARG A 128 1.71 19.41 6.20
CA ARG A 128 2.06 20.71 6.79
C ARG A 128 0.85 21.65 6.95
N GLN A 129 -0.14 21.55 6.07
CA GLN A 129 -1.39 22.31 6.16
C GLN A 129 -2.20 21.97 7.42
N VAL A 130 -2.19 20.70 7.84
CA VAL A 130 -2.91 20.23 9.03
C VAL A 130 -2.26 20.76 10.31
N LEU A 131 -0.92 20.77 10.36
CA LEU A 131 -0.16 21.38 11.47
C LEU A 131 -0.38 22.89 11.54
N LYS A 132 -0.44 23.59 10.40
CA LYS A 132 -0.70 25.04 10.34
C LYS A 132 -2.09 25.41 10.87
N SER A 133 -3.11 24.61 10.57
CA SER A 133 -4.49 24.84 11.02
C SER A 133 -4.78 24.30 12.42
N ALA A 134 -3.77 23.78 13.13
CA ALA A 134 -3.97 23.21 14.45
C ALA A 134 -4.20 24.33 15.49
N ALA A 135 -5.22 24.15 16.32
CA ALA A 135 -5.42 24.91 17.56
C ALA A 135 -4.50 24.40 18.69
N GLY A 136 -3.99 23.17 18.58
CA GLY A 136 -3.02 22.60 19.50
C GLY A 136 -2.48 21.25 19.02
N LEU A 137 -1.43 20.76 19.68
CA LEU A 137 -0.83 19.45 19.41
C LEU A 137 -0.65 18.71 20.73
N ALA A 138 -1.06 17.44 20.78
CA ALA A 138 -0.71 16.53 21.87
C ALA A 138 0.21 15.43 21.33
N ILE A 139 1.40 15.29 21.92
CA ILE A 139 2.50 14.48 21.42
C ILE A 139 2.94 13.53 22.52
N PHE A 140 2.87 12.22 22.29
CA PHE A 140 3.16 11.22 23.33
C PHE A 140 3.71 9.90 22.78
N THR A 141 4.28 9.09 23.67
CA THR A 141 4.63 7.68 23.41
C THR A 141 3.86 6.80 24.38
N ALA A 142 3.30 5.70 23.90
CA ALA A 142 2.58 4.73 24.72
C ALA A 142 2.94 3.29 24.36
N PHE A 143 2.95 2.42 25.37
CA PHE A 143 3.00 0.98 25.19
C PHE A 143 1.59 0.41 25.08
N ARG A 144 1.42 -0.64 24.28
CA ARG A 144 0.17 -1.38 24.14
C ARG A 144 0.45 -2.88 24.06
N SER A 145 -0.32 -3.66 24.81
CA SER A 145 -0.25 -5.12 24.76
C SER A 145 -1.60 -5.78 25.03
N GLY A 146 -1.89 -6.84 24.27
CA GLY A 146 -3.04 -7.71 24.47
C GLY A 146 -3.49 -8.42 23.20
N ALA A 147 -4.53 -9.25 23.36
CA ALA A 147 -5.20 -9.93 22.26
C ALA A 147 -6.65 -9.45 22.19
N GLN A 148 -7.64 -10.32 22.42
CA GLN A 148 -9.06 -9.95 22.42
C GLN A 148 -9.39 -8.79 23.38
N PHE A 149 -8.62 -8.69 24.47
CA PHE A 149 -8.56 -7.55 25.37
C PHE A 149 -7.14 -6.99 25.34
N SER A 150 -6.99 -5.67 25.23
CA SER A 150 -5.69 -5.01 25.31
C SER A 150 -5.71 -3.82 26.24
N TRP A 151 -4.55 -3.56 26.85
CA TRP A 151 -4.28 -2.41 27.69
C TRP A 151 -3.05 -1.68 27.16
N GLY A 152 -3.07 -0.35 27.27
CA GLY A 152 -1.95 0.51 26.96
C GLY A 152 -1.80 1.66 27.94
N SER A 153 -0.58 2.18 28.04
CA SER A 153 -0.24 3.30 28.91
C SER A 153 0.94 4.09 28.36
N GLY A 154 0.89 5.41 28.54
CA GLY A 154 1.91 6.33 28.03
C GLY A 154 1.87 7.71 28.67
N SER A 155 2.80 8.57 28.22
CA SER A 155 2.90 9.96 28.63
C SER A 155 3.45 10.85 27.52
N GLY A 156 3.12 12.14 27.62
CA GLY A 156 3.58 13.14 26.67
C GLY A 156 3.28 14.57 27.08
N VAL A 157 3.30 15.46 26.09
CA VAL A 157 3.07 16.90 26.25
C VAL A 157 1.97 17.40 25.33
N VAL A 158 1.25 18.41 25.79
CA VAL A 158 0.28 19.17 24.99
C VAL A 158 0.69 20.64 24.92
N VAL A 159 0.56 21.22 23.72
CA VAL A 159 0.78 22.65 23.44
C VAL A 159 -0.42 23.23 22.71
N ALA A 160 -0.75 24.48 22.99
CA ALA A 160 -1.84 25.22 22.37
C ALA A 160 -1.31 26.31 21.46
N ARG A 161 -2.09 26.69 20.45
CA ARG A 161 -1.80 27.85 19.62
C ARG A 161 -2.49 29.09 20.18
N GLN A 162 -1.71 30.15 20.38
CA GLN A 162 -2.20 31.42 20.92
C GLN A 162 -2.85 32.29 19.83
N PRO A 163 -3.69 33.27 20.21
CA PRO A 163 -4.30 34.20 19.27
C PRO A 163 -3.30 35.02 18.44
N ASP A 164 -2.10 35.26 18.96
CA ASP A 164 -1.00 35.95 18.27
C ASP A 164 -0.24 35.04 17.27
N GLY A 165 -0.65 33.77 17.15
CA GLY A 165 -0.06 32.76 16.30
C GLY A 165 1.14 32.02 16.91
N SER A 166 1.59 32.42 18.12
CA SER A 166 2.65 31.75 18.87
C SER A 166 2.15 30.45 19.52
N TRP A 167 3.07 29.66 20.05
CA TRP A 167 2.75 28.42 20.77
C TRP A 167 2.82 28.64 22.28
N SER A 168 1.90 28.04 23.04
CA SER A 168 1.92 28.04 24.50
C SER A 168 3.12 27.26 25.04
N PRO A 169 3.50 27.49 26.30
CA PRO A 169 4.32 26.55 27.04
C PRO A 169 3.68 25.13 27.08
N PRO A 170 4.48 24.06 27.18
CA PRO A 170 3.99 22.67 27.16
C PRO A 170 3.45 22.24 28.53
N SER A 171 2.36 21.47 28.54
CA SER A 171 1.84 20.80 29.75
C SER A 171 1.96 19.28 29.64
N SER A 172 2.31 18.59 30.73
CA SER A 172 2.43 17.13 30.76
C SER A 172 1.09 16.44 31.03
N PHE A 173 0.84 15.33 30.33
CA PHE A 173 -0.29 14.45 30.56
C PHE A 173 0.13 12.97 30.55
N ALA A 174 -0.73 12.12 31.10
CA ALA A 174 -0.66 10.67 31.00
C ALA A 174 -1.88 10.14 30.24
N VAL A 175 -1.69 9.04 29.52
CA VAL A 175 -2.72 8.38 28.72
C VAL A 175 -2.78 6.90 29.09
N ASN A 176 -3.98 6.37 29.28
CA ASN A 176 -4.22 4.96 29.53
C ASN A 176 -5.36 4.48 28.63
N THR A 177 -5.15 3.40 27.89
CA THR A 177 -6.10 2.90 26.91
C THR A 177 -6.50 1.47 27.26
N LEU A 178 -7.78 1.17 27.20
CA LEU A 178 -8.35 -0.18 27.27
C LEU A 178 -9.09 -0.45 25.98
N SER A 179 -8.93 -1.62 25.38
CA SER A 179 -9.59 -1.93 24.12
C SER A 179 -10.04 -3.38 24.03
N VAL A 180 -11.07 -3.60 23.22
CA VAL A 180 -11.66 -4.90 22.92
C VAL A 180 -11.81 -5.04 21.41
N GLY A 181 -11.35 -6.15 20.84
CA GLY A 181 -11.39 -6.34 19.40
C GLY A 181 -10.77 -7.62 18.88
N PHE A 182 -10.82 -7.82 17.56
CA PHE A 182 -10.11 -8.91 16.89
C PHE A 182 -8.68 -8.45 16.60
N MET A 183 -7.82 -8.47 17.61
CA MET A 183 -6.45 -8.00 17.51
C MET A 183 -5.41 -8.92 18.17
N VAL A 184 -4.16 -8.76 17.76
CA VAL A 184 -2.96 -9.20 18.48
C VAL A 184 -2.01 -8.00 18.53
N ALA A 185 -1.68 -7.53 19.74
CA ALA A 185 -0.93 -6.31 19.99
C ALA A 185 0.19 -6.52 21.03
N MET A 186 1.40 -6.13 20.67
CA MET A 186 2.55 -5.90 21.54
C MET A 186 3.46 -4.89 20.84
N ASP A 187 3.17 -3.60 21.03
CA ASP A 187 3.87 -2.50 20.38
C ASP A 187 4.07 -1.28 21.31
N ILE A 188 5.13 -0.51 21.03
CA ILE A 188 5.33 0.84 21.58
C ILE A 188 5.14 1.81 20.43
N TYR A 189 4.27 2.80 20.60
CA TYR A 189 3.90 3.72 19.53
C TYR A 189 4.09 5.19 19.91
N ASP A 190 4.56 5.97 18.95
CA ASP A 190 4.60 7.43 19.04
C ASP A 190 3.36 8.01 18.37
N CYS A 191 2.70 8.97 19.01
CA CYS A 191 1.48 9.58 18.52
C CYS A 191 1.57 11.11 18.51
N VAL A 192 1.08 11.72 17.43
CA VAL A 192 0.80 13.16 17.35
C VAL A 192 -0.69 13.33 17.08
N CYS A 193 -1.41 13.86 18.07
CA CYS A 193 -2.79 14.26 17.99
C CYS A 193 -2.88 15.72 17.55
N VAL A 194 -3.54 15.98 16.42
CA VAL A 194 -3.82 17.33 15.95
C VAL A 194 -5.17 17.80 16.50
N LEU A 195 -5.12 18.81 17.37
CA LEU A 195 -6.28 19.45 17.98
C LEU A 195 -6.70 20.61 17.09
N ARG A 196 -7.87 20.54 16.45
CA ARG A 196 -8.28 21.54 15.45
C ARG A 196 -9.11 22.68 16.02
N THR A 197 -9.68 22.50 17.19
CA THR A 197 -10.59 23.46 17.83
C THR A 197 -10.05 23.85 19.22
N PRO A 198 -10.26 25.10 19.67
CA PRO A 198 -9.92 25.51 21.04
C PRO A 198 -10.56 24.61 22.10
N GLU A 199 -11.76 24.07 21.82
CA GLU A 199 -12.48 23.15 22.68
C GLU A 199 -11.74 21.81 22.82
N ALA A 200 -11.17 21.28 21.72
CA ALA A 200 -10.33 20.08 21.77
C ALA A 200 -9.04 20.30 22.58
N VAL A 201 -8.54 21.53 22.65
CA VAL A 201 -7.41 21.90 23.52
C VAL A 201 -7.86 22.01 24.98
N ALA A 202 -9.00 22.64 25.23
CA ALA A 202 -9.59 22.74 26.56
C ALA A 202 -9.87 21.36 27.17
N ALA A 203 -10.17 20.34 26.36
CA ALA A 203 -10.37 18.97 26.81
C ALA A 203 -9.12 18.34 27.47
N PHE A 204 -7.92 18.87 27.24
CA PHE A 204 -6.68 18.43 27.91
C PHE A 204 -6.41 19.14 29.25
N THR A 205 -7.24 20.11 29.64
CA THR A 205 -7.09 20.82 30.93
C THR A 205 -7.65 20.05 32.13
N LYS A 206 -8.45 19.01 31.86
CA LYS A 206 -9.08 18.16 32.87
C LYS A 206 -8.91 16.69 32.51
N SER A 207 -9.18 15.80 33.46
CA SER A 207 -9.24 14.37 33.16
C SER A 207 -10.40 14.08 32.22
N ARG A 208 -10.16 13.32 31.14
CA ARG A 208 -11.16 12.99 30.12
C ARG A 208 -11.16 11.52 29.74
N VAL A 209 -12.31 11.06 29.24
CA VAL A 209 -12.47 9.74 28.64
C VAL A 209 -12.88 9.92 27.18
N SER A 210 -12.21 9.23 26.26
CA SER A 210 -12.58 9.17 24.84
C SER A 210 -12.85 7.75 24.41
N PHE A 211 -13.74 7.59 23.44
CA PHE A 211 -13.99 6.30 22.81
C PHE A 211 -13.57 6.38 21.34
N GLY A 212 -12.80 5.39 20.90
CA GLY A 212 -12.17 5.32 19.59
C GLY A 212 -12.43 3.99 18.91
N GLY A 213 -12.21 3.97 17.60
CA GLY A 213 -12.18 2.76 16.79
C GLY A 213 -10.91 2.74 15.96
N GLU A 214 -10.22 1.62 15.95
CA GLU A 214 -8.93 1.47 15.28
C GLU A 214 -8.91 0.25 14.36
N VAL A 215 -8.28 0.43 13.19
CA VAL A 215 -7.87 -0.67 12.30
C VAL A 215 -6.43 -0.40 11.85
N ALA A 216 -5.49 -1.25 12.26
CA ALA A 216 -4.07 -1.08 11.89
C ALA A 216 -3.31 -2.41 11.77
N VAL A 217 -2.18 -2.36 11.06
CA VAL A 217 -1.27 -3.49 10.82
C VAL A 217 0.18 -3.01 10.93
N THR A 218 0.96 -3.64 11.80
CA THR A 218 2.36 -3.37 12.17
C THR A 218 3.07 -4.70 12.35
N ALA A 219 4.19 -4.90 11.62
CA ALA A 219 5.08 -6.04 11.81
C ALA A 219 6.54 -5.56 11.73
N GLY A 220 7.25 -5.57 12.87
CA GLY A 220 8.65 -5.17 12.95
C GLY A 220 8.86 -3.76 13.50
N PRO A 221 10.07 -3.17 13.34
CA PRO A 221 10.45 -1.96 14.08
C PRO A 221 9.69 -0.69 13.70
N VAL A 222 8.86 -0.70 12.64
CA VAL A 222 7.98 0.43 12.24
C VAL A 222 6.71 -0.10 11.55
N GLY A 223 5.52 0.38 11.93
CA GLY A 223 4.24 0.16 11.24
C GLY A 223 3.31 1.37 11.29
N THR A 224 2.20 1.31 10.54
CA THR A 224 1.35 2.46 10.20
C THR A 224 -0.13 2.14 10.43
N GLY A 225 -0.85 3.03 11.13
CA GLY A 225 -2.30 2.91 11.39
C GLY A 225 -3.00 4.27 11.29
N VAL A 226 -4.30 4.26 10.98
CA VAL A 226 -5.17 5.44 11.04
C VAL A 226 -6.11 5.27 12.21
N TYR A 227 -6.15 6.26 13.09
CA TYR A 227 -6.95 6.28 14.31
C TYR A 227 -7.96 7.43 14.21
N VAL A 228 -9.21 7.18 14.59
CA VAL A 228 -10.24 8.21 14.68
C VAL A 228 -10.87 8.09 16.06
N ASP A 229 -10.60 9.09 16.91
CA ASP A 229 -11.13 9.15 18.27
C ASP A 229 -12.20 10.23 18.38
N SER A 230 -13.27 9.94 19.12
CA SER A 230 -14.27 10.92 19.55
C SER A 230 -14.14 11.11 21.07
N ALA A 231 -13.74 12.31 21.48
CA ALA A 231 -13.65 12.64 22.90
C ALA A 231 -15.02 13.01 23.46
N VAL A 232 -15.44 12.43 24.58
CA VAL A 232 -16.66 12.84 25.30
C VAL A 232 -16.23 13.67 26.50
N SER A 233 -16.52 14.97 26.47
CA SER A 233 -16.38 15.84 27.66
C SER A 233 -17.62 15.71 28.55
N SER A 234 -17.51 16.14 29.81
CA SER A 234 -18.63 16.19 30.78
C SER A 234 -19.84 16.99 30.30
N ASP A 235 -19.70 17.75 29.20
CA ASP A 235 -20.72 18.61 28.62
C ASP A 235 -21.34 18.02 27.32
N GLY A 236 -21.01 16.76 26.97
CA GLY A 236 -21.70 16.00 25.92
C GLY A 236 -21.31 16.29 24.47
N ALA A 237 -20.31 17.14 24.22
CA ALA A 237 -19.78 17.39 22.88
C ALA A 237 -18.77 16.30 22.49
N ALA A 238 -19.02 15.61 21.36
CA ALA A 238 -18.13 14.63 20.76
C ALA A 238 -17.19 15.33 19.76
N GLU A 239 -15.94 15.60 20.14
CA GLU A 239 -15.01 16.35 19.29
C GLU A 239 -13.97 15.43 18.60
N PRO A 240 -13.86 15.48 17.25
CA PRO A 240 -12.98 14.60 16.50
C PRO A 240 -11.52 15.05 16.58
N ILE A 241 -10.66 14.21 17.17
CA ILE A 241 -9.20 14.39 17.22
C ILE A 241 -8.55 13.56 16.11
N TRP A 242 -7.54 14.13 15.43
CA TRP A 242 -6.79 13.41 14.39
C TRP A 242 -5.48 12.88 14.95
N SER A 243 -5.37 11.55 15.05
CA SER A 243 -4.23 10.88 15.67
C SER A 243 -3.34 10.24 14.60
N TYR A 244 -2.08 10.68 14.54
CA TYR A 244 -1.05 10.13 13.65
C TYR A 244 -0.09 9.27 14.46
N VAL A 245 0.01 7.98 14.15
CA VAL A 245 0.72 7.01 14.98
C VAL A 245 1.81 6.28 14.22
N LYS A 246 2.97 6.10 14.86
CA LYS A 246 4.07 5.22 14.43
C LYS A 246 4.28 4.15 15.48
N SER A 247 3.86 2.93 15.17
CA SER A 247 4.00 1.77 16.04
C SER A 247 5.31 1.03 15.80
N ARG A 248 5.90 0.45 16.86
CA ARG A 248 7.07 -0.43 16.81
C ARG A 248 6.76 -1.71 17.58
N GLY A 249 6.77 -2.85 16.89
CA GLY A 249 6.37 -4.13 17.47
C GLY A 249 5.42 -4.90 16.56
N LEU A 250 4.51 -5.66 17.17
CA LEU A 250 3.48 -6.41 16.45
C LEU A 250 2.12 -5.84 16.79
N TYR A 251 1.38 -5.36 15.80
CA TYR A 251 -0.02 -4.99 15.96
C TYR A 251 -0.79 -5.42 14.72
N VAL A 252 -1.79 -6.27 14.86
CA VAL A 252 -2.71 -6.60 13.76
C VAL A 252 -4.10 -6.69 14.34
N GLY A 253 -5.01 -5.80 13.93
CA GLY A 253 -6.38 -5.94 14.39
C GLY A 253 -7.32 -4.80 14.05
N ALA A 254 -8.59 -5.07 14.36
CA ALA A 254 -9.66 -4.08 14.43
C ALA A 254 -10.22 -4.07 15.85
N GLN A 255 -10.25 -2.89 16.48
CA GLN A 255 -10.64 -2.72 17.88
C GLN A 255 -11.52 -1.50 18.12
N ILE A 256 -12.23 -1.53 19.24
CA ILE A 256 -12.85 -0.37 19.87
C ILE A 256 -12.09 -0.12 21.17
N ASP A 257 -11.69 1.12 21.40
CA ASP A 257 -10.91 1.51 22.57
C ASP A 257 -11.60 2.60 23.40
N GLY A 258 -11.36 2.56 24.70
CA GLY A 258 -11.65 3.61 25.66
C GLY A 258 -10.32 4.13 26.20
N THR A 259 -10.06 5.42 25.99
CA THR A 259 -8.83 6.08 26.41
C THR A 259 -9.13 7.10 27.51
N VAL A 260 -8.40 7.03 28.62
CA VAL A 260 -8.42 7.98 29.73
C VAL A 260 -7.17 8.84 29.67
N ILE A 261 -7.34 10.16 29.63
CA ILE A 261 -6.25 11.13 29.72
C ILE A 261 -6.36 11.88 31.03
N THR A 262 -5.23 12.00 31.73
CA THR A 262 -5.13 12.71 33.02
C THR A 262 -3.98 13.70 32.98
N THR A 263 -4.16 14.88 33.58
CA THR A 263 -3.10 15.87 33.74
C THR A 263 -2.03 15.37 34.71
N ARG A 264 -0.80 15.86 34.57
CA ARG A 264 0.32 15.54 35.48
C ARG A 264 0.74 16.77 36.26
N ASP A 265 -0.14 17.23 37.15
CA ASP A 265 -0.01 18.50 37.87
C ASP A 265 1.32 18.63 38.62
N LYS A 266 1.77 17.56 39.29
CA LYS A 266 3.07 17.55 39.97
C LYS A 266 4.28 17.71 39.02
N ALA A 267 4.22 17.12 37.83
CA ALA A 267 5.30 17.26 36.85
C ALA A 267 5.32 18.67 36.24
N ASN A 268 4.16 19.32 36.14
CA ASN A 268 4.04 20.72 35.77
C ASN A 268 4.58 21.62 36.90
N GLU A 269 4.18 21.38 38.15
CA GLU A 269 4.66 22.09 39.35
C GLU A 269 6.20 22.04 39.46
N ASP A 270 6.79 20.86 39.33
CA ASP A 270 8.25 20.66 39.38
C ASP A 270 8.98 21.46 38.27
N PHE A 271 8.36 21.59 37.10
CA PHE A 271 8.95 22.29 35.94
C PHE A 271 8.81 23.81 36.04
N TYR A 272 7.65 24.31 36.45
CA TYR A 272 7.38 25.75 36.61
C TYR A 272 7.89 26.30 37.96
N GLY A 273 8.15 25.44 38.93
CA GLY A 273 8.60 25.80 40.29
C GLY A 273 7.50 26.36 41.18
N VAL A 274 6.26 26.37 40.69
CA VAL A 274 5.06 26.83 41.38
C VAL A 274 3.88 25.96 40.94
N GLU A 275 2.85 25.87 41.77
CA GLU A 275 1.60 25.22 41.38
C GLU A 275 0.90 26.06 40.29
N VAL A 276 0.69 25.48 39.11
CA VAL A 276 0.08 26.17 37.96
C VAL A 276 -0.99 25.28 37.35
N ASP A 277 -2.18 25.87 37.15
CA ASP A 277 -3.26 25.21 36.45
C ASP A 277 -2.95 24.99 34.95
N VAL A 278 -3.36 23.84 34.40
CA VAL A 278 -3.10 23.47 33.01
C VAL A 278 -3.77 24.44 32.05
N ALA A 279 -4.95 24.96 32.38
CA ALA A 279 -5.61 25.94 31.52
C ALA A 279 -4.80 27.25 31.44
N SER A 280 -4.19 27.69 32.55
CA SER A 280 -3.30 28.86 32.55
C SER A 280 -2.02 28.61 31.75
N ILE A 281 -1.45 27.40 31.79
CA ILE A 281 -0.32 27.01 30.94
C ILE A 281 -0.67 27.12 29.46
N LEU A 282 -1.80 26.55 29.04
CA LEU A 282 -2.22 26.54 27.64
C LEU A 282 -2.71 27.90 27.13
N ARG A 283 -3.06 28.85 28.02
CA ARG A 283 -3.30 30.27 27.69
C ARG A 283 -2.02 31.12 27.64
N GLY A 284 -0.85 30.53 27.94
CA GLY A 284 0.41 31.26 27.95
C GLY A 284 0.62 32.14 29.19
N GLU A 285 -0.18 31.96 30.24
CA GLU A 285 -0.14 32.71 31.50
C GLU A 285 0.81 32.09 32.54
N ALA A 286 1.50 31.00 32.18
CA ALA A 286 2.46 30.35 33.07
C ALA A 286 3.62 31.31 33.39
N PRO A 287 4.11 31.32 34.65
CA PRO A 287 5.21 32.18 35.05
C PRO A 287 6.44 31.91 34.18
N ALA A 288 6.90 32.95 33.49
CA ALA A 288 8.11 32.88 32.71
C ALA A 288 9.28 32.67 33.67
N ARG A 289 9.86 31.46 33.69
CA ARG A 289 11.25 31.36 34.10
C ARG A 289 12.04 32.22 33.10
N GLY A 290 12.58 33.35 33.57
CA GLY A 290 13.67 34.05 32.90
C GLY A 290 14.83 33.08 32.60
N PRO A 291 15.90 33.52 31.91
CA PRO A 291 16.67 32.89 30.81
C PRO A 291 17.03 31.38 30.80
N MET A 292 16.39 30.52 31.57
CA MET A 292 16.84 29.20 31.95
C MET A 292 15.74 28.16 31.72
N TRP A 293 15.01 28.29 30.60
CA TRP A 293 14.20 27.18 30.10
C TRP A 293 15.11 25.99 29.80
N SER A 294 14.67 24.78 30.16
CA SER A 294 15.43 23.55 29.90
C SER A 294 15.75 23.37 28.41
N GLU A 295 16.83 22.66 28.10
CA GLU A 295 17.22 22.35 26.72
C GLU A 295 16.10 21.64 25.94
N GLY A 296 15.37 20.72 26.59
CA GLY A 296 14.23 20.01 25.99
C GLY A 296 13.09 20.93 25.57
N TYR A 297 12.80 21.98 26.35
CA TYR A 297 11.82 23.01 25.98
C TYR A 297 12.23 23.74 24.70
N TRP A 298 13.48 24.19 24.61
CA TRP A 298 13.97 24.92 23.44
C TRP A 298 13.95 24.06 22.17
N ARG A 299 14.29 22.77 22.29
CA ARG A 299 14.21 21.83 21.16
C ARG A 299 12.78 21.71 20.63
N LEU A 300 11.80 21.53 21.52
CA LEU A 300 10.38 21.47 21.11
C LEU A 300 9.91 22.79 20.49
N ASN A 301 10.21 23.91 21.13
CA ASN A 301 9.80 25.22 20.65
C ASN A 301 10.41 25.56 19.27
N ASN A 302 11.67 25.19 19.03
CA ASN A 302 12.31 25.38 17.73
C ASN A 302 11.61 24.58 16.62
N VAL A 303 11.27 23.31 16.87
CA VAL A 303 10.54 22.48 15.90
C VAL A 303 9.15 23.06 15.62
N LEU A 304 8.44 23.54 16.64
CA LEU A 304 7.14 24.20 16.47
C LEU A 304 7.25 25.48 15.64
N ARG A 305 8.30 26.28 15.84
CA ARG A 305 8.55 27.50 15.07
C ARG A 305 8.96 27.21 13.62
N GLU A 306 9.77 26.18 13.38
CA GLU A 306 10.17 25.78 12.01
C GLU A 306 8.98 25.36 11.13
N ILE A 307 7.97 24.72 11.74
CA ILE A 307 6.70 24.39 11.07
C ILE A 307 6.02 25.65 10.54
N ASP A 308 6.15 26.79 11.24
CA ASP A 308 5.60 28.09 10.83
C ASP A 308 6.50 28.84 9.82
N TYR A 309 7.84 28.74 9.90
CA TYR A 309 8.78 29.52 9.06
C TYR A 309 9.02 28.97 7.64
N ALA A 310 8.89 27.66 7.39
CA ALA A 310 9.19 27.04 6.08
C ALA A 310 8.26 27.47 4.90
N LEU A 311 7.39 28.45 5.11
CA LEU A 311 6.35 28.92 4.19
C LEU A 311 6.51 30.36 3.71
N PHE A 312 7.43 31.17 4.29
CA PHE A 312 7.70 32.52 3.78
C PHE A 312 8.29 32.48 2.35
N VAL A 313 9.03 31.42 2.01
CA VAL A 313 9.62 31.23 0.67
C VAL A 313 8.61 30.69 -0.36
N MET A 314 7.51 30.06 0.07
CA MET A 314 6.46 29.55 -0.84
C MET A 314 5.36 30.56 -1.15
N MET A 315 5.32 31.72 -0.46
CA MET A 315 4.33 32.78 -0.70
C MET A 315 4.65 33.70 -1.90
N ILE A 316 5.77 33.51 -2.61
CA ILE A 316 6.22 34.40 -3.71
C ILE A 316 5.50 34.12 -5.05
N PHE A 317 4.71 33.05 -5.19
CA PHE A 317 3.95 32.80 -6.44
C PHE A 317 2.44 32.70 -6.19
N PRO A 318 1.64 33.72 -6.59
CA PRO A 318 0.20 33.68 -6.43
C PRO A 318 -0.47 32.77 -7.46
N SER A 319 -1.43 32.03 -6.94
CA SER A 319 -2.34 31.09 -7.58
C SER A 319 -3.37 31.75 -8.50
N SER A 320 -3.57 31.20 -9.70
CA SER A 320 -4.90 31.20 -10.34
C SER A 320 -5.09 30.01 -11.29
N THR A 321 -6.32 29.48 -11.29
CA THR A 321 -6.94 28.42 -12.11
C THR A 321 -6.86 26.95 -11.62
N SER A 322 -8.04 26.40 -11.36
CA SER A 322 -8.34 25.11 -10.70
C SER A 322 -7.95 23.83 -11.48
N ILE A 323 -7.40 23.99 -12.68
CA ILE A 323 -6.86 22.90 -13.50
C ILE A 323 -5.44 22.52 -13.04
N PHE A 324 -4.65 23.50 -12.60
CA PHE A 324 -3.29 23.29 -12.14
C PHE A 324 -3.23 22.50 -10.82
N HIS A 325 -4.22 22.64 -9.95
CA HIS A 325 -4.28 21.90 -8.67
C HIS A 325 -4.47 20.39 -8.88
N ARG A 326 -5.18 19.98 -9.94
CA ARG A 326 -5.37 18.57 -10.31
C ARG A 326 -4.15 18.01 -11.03
N ILE A 327 -3.51 18.81 -11.88
CA ILE A 327 -2.28 18.46 -12.59
C ILE A 327 -1.10 18.36 -11.60
N GLN A 328 -0.97 19.28 -10.64
CA GLN A 328 0.05 19.22 -9.60
C GLN A 328 -0.18 18.08 -8.60
N SER A 329 -1.44 17.77 -8.25
CA SER A 329 -1.70 16.60 -7.39
C SER A 329 -1.31 15.30 -8.09
N PHE A 330 -1.61 15.19 -9.39
CA PHE A 330 -1.23 14.06 -10.22
C PHE A 330 0.30 13.97 -10.42
N LEU A 331 0.98 15.08 -10.73
CA LEU A 331 2.43 15.14 -10.90
C LEU A 331 3.18 14.94 -9.57
N ARG A 332 2.63 15.37 -8.43
CA ARG A 332 3.20 15.11 -7.09
C ARG A 332 3.05 13.65 -6.68
N VAL A 333 1.93 13.01 -7.01
CA VAL A 333 1.74 11.56 -6.81
C VAL A 333 2.70 10.79 -7.73
N LEU A 334 2.84 11.19 -8.99
CA LEU A 334 3.77 10.56 -9.94
C LEU A 334 5.23 10.74 -9.53
N ALA A 335 5.63 11.95 -9.12
CA ALA A 335 6.97 12.24 -8.63
C ALA A 335 7.28 11.54 -7.30
N GLY A 336 6.32 11.47 -6.37
CA GLY A 336 6.45 10.70 -5.13
C GLY A 336 6.64 9.20 -5.38
N HIS A 337 5.96 8.64 -6.39
CA HIS A 337 6.14 7.25 -6.79
C HIS A 337 7.46 7.02 -7.53
N ILE A 338 7.91 7.93 -8.39
CA ILE A 338 9.22 7.83 -9.06
C ILE A 338 10.37 7.93 -8.04
N ILE A 339 10.23 8.78 -7.02
CA ILE A 339 11.21 8.89 -5.91
C ILE A 339 11.18 7.63 -5.03
N LEU A 340 10.00 7.03 -4.78
CA LEU A 340 9.88 5.75 -4.08
C LEU A 340 10.52 4.60 -4.88
N ILE A 341 10.35 4.59 -6.21
CA ILE A 341 10.96 3.61 -7.13
C ILE A 341 12.49 3.74 -7.13
N ASN A 342 13.02 4.97 -7.18
CA ASN A 342 14.47 5.20 -7.10
C ASN A 342 15.06 4.92 -5.70
N ALA A 343 14.28 5.07 -4.63
CA ALA A 343 14.72 4.77 -3.26
C ALA A 343 14.68 3.28 -2.89
N MET A 344 13.99 2.43 -3.68
CA MET A 344 13.86 0.98 -3.44
C MET A 344 14.78 0.12 -4.31
N ASN A 345 15.55 0.70 -5.23
CA ASN A 345 16.55 -0.02 -6.04
C ASN A 345 17.86 -0.24 -5.25
N HIS A 346 17.76 -0.93 -4.11
CA HIS A 346 18.91 -1.58 -3.48
C HIS A 346 18.90 -3.08 -3.84
N PRO A 347 20.06 -3.75 -3.95
CA PRO A 347 20.18 -5.14 -4.41
C PRO A 347 19.69 -6.20 -3.41
N GLU A 348 18.82 -5.84 -2.46
CA GLU A 348 18.35 -6.73 -1.40
C GLU A 348 17.02 -7.41 -1.75
N GLN A 349 16.79 -8.57 -1.15
CA GLN A 349 15.61 -9.40 -1.36
C GLN A 349 14.32 -8.62 -1.03
N SER A 350 13.40 -8.49 -1.99
CA SER A 350 12.19 -7.70 -1.78
C SER A 350 11.25 -8.37 -0.79
N SER A 351 10.81 -7.60 0.22
CA SER A 351 9.91 -8.11 1.24
C SER A 351 8.49 -8.30 0.68
N MET A 352 7.74 -9.27 1.22
CA MET A 352 6.33 -9.48 0.82
C MET A 352 5.48 -8.21 1.02
N SER A 353 5.82 -7.38 2.00
CA SER A 353 5.13 -6.10 2.24
C SER A 353 5.23 -5.13 1.05
N GLN A 354 6.39 -5.06 0.38
CA GLN A 354 6.59 -4.21 -0.79
C GLN A 354 5.70 -4.64 -1.96
N ILE A 355 5.59 -5.95 -2.20
CA ILE A 355 4.74 -6.52 -3.24
C ILE A 355 3.27 -6.17 -2.99
N VAL A 356 2.81 -6.31 -1.74
CA VAL A 356 1.43 -5.97 -1.34
C VAL A 356 1.17 -4.47 -1.51
N VAL A 357 2.09 -3.60 -1.09
CA VAL A 357 1.96 -2.14 -1.25
C VAL A 357 1.88 -1.75 -2.73
N LEU A 358 2.71 -2.35 -3.59
CA LEU A 358 2.68 -2.11 -5.03
C LEU A 358 1.35 -2.58 -5.65
N ALA A 359 0.86 -3.76 -5.27
CA ALA A 359 -0.43 -4.26 -5.72
C ALA A 359 -1.58 -3.33 -5.31
N CYS A 360 -1.61 -2.87 -4.07
CA CYS A 360 -2.60 -1.89 -3.60
C CYS A 360 -2.49 -0.55 -4.33
N SER A 361 -1.27 -0.07 -4.59
CA SER A 361 -1.02 1.19 -5.30
C SER A 361 -1.55 1.16 -6.73
N ILE A 362 -1.43 0.01 -7.42
CA ILE A 362 -2.01 -0.22 -8.75
C ILE A 362 -3.54 -0.06 -8.71
N LEU A 363 -4.21 -0.67 -7.73
CA LEU A 363 -5.67 -0.59 -7.56
C LEU A 363 -6.13 0.84 -7.29
N VAL A 364 -5.44 1.55 -6.39
CA VAL A 364 -5.74 2.95 -6.06
C VAL A 364 -5.54 3.85 -7.27
N CYS A 365 -4.44 3.69 -8.01
CA CYS A 365 -4.14 4.45 -9.22
C CYS A 365 -5.23 4.25 -10.28
N PHE A 366 -5.63 3.00 -10.53
CA PHE A 366 -6.69 2.66 -11.46
C PHE A 366 -8.04 3.26 -11.04
N ALA A 367 -8.50 3.00 -9.81
CA ALA A 367 -9.79 3.49 -9.32
C ALA A 367 -9.86 5.03 -9.33
N SER A 368 -8.79 5.69 -8.91
CA SER A 368 -8.69 7.16 -8.93
C SER A 368 -8.75 7.72 -10.34
N THR A 369 -8.14 7.03 -11.31
CA THR A 369 -8.18 7.44 -12.72
C THR A 369 -9.59 7.38 -13.29
N ILE A 370 -10.33 6.31 -12.99
CA ILE A 370 -11.72 6.14 -13.47
C ILE A 370 -12.65 7.20 -12.87
N LEU A 371 -12.51 7.48 -11.57
CA LEU A 371 -13.41 8.39 -10.84
C LEU A 371 -13.11 9.86 -11.07
N PHE A 372 -11.84 10.26 -11.04
CA PHE A 372 -11.46 11.67 -10.99
C PHE A 372 -10.96 12.23 -12.31
N ILE A 373 -10.55 11.40 -13.27
CA ILE A 373 -10.06 11.85 -14.58
C ILE A 373 -11.16 11.73 -15.63
N PRO A 374 -11.69 12.86 -16.15
CA PRO A 374 -12.78 12.84 -17.10
C PRO A 374 -12.36 12.16 -18.41
N LYS A 375 -13.32 11.52 -19.09
CA LYS A 375 -13.10 10.80 -20.35
C LYS A 375 -12.56 11.67 -21.51
N SER A 376 -12.75 12.98 -21.43
CA SER A 376 -12.22 13.97 -22.40
C SER A 376 -10.75 14.33 -22.17
N ALA A 377 -10.21 14.13 -20.96
CA ALA A 377 -8.84 14.50 -20.62
C ALA A 377 -7.83 13.42 -21.05
N VAL A 378 -7.62 13.29 -22.37
CA VAL A 378 -6.81 12.22 -22.97
C VAL A 378 -5.36 12.22 -22.46
N LEU A 379 -4.72 13.38 -22.34
CA LEU A 379 -3.33 13.49 -21.87
C LEU A 379 -3.19 13.02 -20.41
N ASN A 380 -4.13 13.38 -19.54
CA ASN A 380 -4.11 12.94 -18.14
C ASN A 380 -4.32 11.44 -18.01
N ARG A 381 -5.19 10.87 -18.85
CA ARG A 381 -5.40 9.41 -18.92
C ARG A 381 -4.19 8.66 -19.44
N LEU A 382 -3.49 9.23 -20.43
CA LEU A 382 -2.23 8.70 -20.91
C LEU A 382 -1.17 8.73 -19.81
N GLY A 383 -1.04 9.86 -19.11
CA GLY A 383 -0.15 9.96 -17.94
C GLY A 383 -0.49 8.93 -16.86
N ALA A 384 -1.78 8.71 -16.58
CA ALA A 384 -2.21 7.72 -15.60
C ALA A 384 -1.89 6.29 -16.03
N ALA A 385 -2.04 5.97 -17.32
CA ALA A 385 -1.63 4.68 -17.86
C ALA A 385 -0.11 4.48 -17.80
N VAL A 386 0.69 5.53 -18.02
CA VAL A 386 2.15 5.48 -17.82
C VAL A 386 2.49 5.23 -16.35
N ALA A 387 1.83 5.94 -15.42
CA ALA A 387 2.00 5.72 -13.99
C ALA A 387 1.69 4.27 -13.58
N LEU A 388 0.59 3.72 -14.09
CA LEU A 388 0.19 2.34 -13.87
C LEU A 388 1.22 1.35 -14.45
N SER A 389 1.84 1.69 -15.58
CA SER A 389 2.89 0.89 -16.21
C SER A 389 4.18 0.88 -15.38
N CYS A 390 4.57 2.02 -14.81
CA CYS A 390 5.70 2.10 -13.88
C CYS A 390 5.46 1.27 -12.63
N LEU A 391 4.27 1.39 -12.02
CA LEU A 391 3.87 0.56 -10.87
C LEU A 391 3.90 -0.94 -11.19
N GLN A 392 3.39 -1.31 -12.36
CA GLN A 392 3.40 -2.70 -12.82
C GLN A 392 4.83 -3.21 -13.05
N HIS A 393 5.71 -2.38 -13.60
CA HIS A 393 7.13 -2.72 -13.77
C HIS A 393 7.81 -2.94 -12.41
N SER A 394 7.58 -2.04 -11.44
CA SER A 394 8.11 -2.18 -10.09
C SER A 394 7.58 -3.42 -9.35
N LEU A 395 6.32 -3.80 -9.60
CA LEU A 395 5.77 -5.05 -9.07
C LEU A 395 6.52 -6.26 -9.63
N TYR A 396 6.83 -6.28 -10.92
CA TYR A 396 7.58 -7.38 -11.54
C TYR A 396 9.03 -7.43 -11.08
N THR A 397 9.72 -6.30 -10.93
CA THR A 397 11.08 -6.28 -10.39
C THR A 397 11.10 -6.78 -8.94
N SER A 398 10.11 -6.38 -8.13
CA SER A 398 9.99 -6.86 -6.74
C SER A 398 9.65 -8.34 -6.64
N LEU A 399 8.89 -8.87 -7.61
CA LEU A 399 8.61 -10.31 -7.69
C LEU A 399 9.87 -11.10 -8.08
N LEU A 400 10.68 -10.58 -9.02
CA LEU A 400 11.95 -11.18 -9.45
C LEU A 400 12.98 -11.30 -8.32
N THR A 401 12.98 -10.35 -7.39
CA THR A 401 13.89 -10.29 -6.24
C THR A 401 13.30 -10.90 -4.96
N SER A 402 12.11 -11.50 -5.03
CA SER A 402 11.44 -12.10 -3.88
C SER A 402 11.97 -13.50 -3.54
N SER A 403 11.57 -14.02 -2.37
CA SER A 403 11.85 -15.41 -1.96
C SER A 403 10.90 -16.45 -2.59
N LEU A 404 9.94 -16.02 -3.42
CA LEU A 404 8.94 -16.92 -3.99
C LEU A 404 9.55 -17.86 -5.04
N PRO A 405 9.03 -19.10 -5.15
CA PRO A 405 9.40 -20.00 -6.23
C PRO A 405 9.14 -19.40 -7.63
N PRO A 406 10.00 -19.63 -8.63
CA PRO A 406 9.80 -19.13 -10.00
C PRO A 406 8.45 -19.50 -10.62
N ALA A 407 7.92 -20.69 -10.29
CA ALA A 407 6.61 -21.14 -10.75
C ALA A 407 5.47 -20.25 -10.20
N GLN A 408 5.54 -19.88 -8.92
CA GLN A 408 4.55 -19.00 -8.28
C GLN A 408 4.66 -17.57 -8.81
N ILE A 409 5.90 -17.06 -8.96
CA ILE A 409 6.17 -15.74 -9.56
C ILE A 409 5.57 -15.67 -10.97
N THR A 410 5.76 -16.71 -11.78
CA THR A 410 5.22 -16.78 -13.15
C THR A 410 3.70 -16.71 -13.15
N GLY A 411 3.03 -17.49 -12.30
CA GLY A 411 1.57 -17.47 -12.18
C GLY A 411 1.01 -16.11 -11.76
N ILE A 412 1.58 -15.51 -10.72
CA ILE A 412 1.20 -14.16 -10.23
C ILE A 412 1.40 -13.12 -11.34
N SER A 413 2.53 -13.17 -12.03
CA SER A 413 2.90 -12.18 -13.04
C SER A 413 2.02 -12.25 -14.28
N LEU A 414 1.74 -13.46 -14.81
CA LEU A 414 0.83 -13.63 -15.95
C LEU A 414 -0.59 -13.15 -15.63
N PHE A 415 -1.08 -13.43 -14.42
CA PHE A 415 -2.40 -12.96 -14.00
C PHE A 415 -2.42 -11.44 -13.81
N SER A 416 -1.41 -10.87 -13.14
CA SER A 416 -1.26 -9.43 -12.95
C SER A 416 -1.18 -8.69 -14.28
N TRP A 417 -0.49 -9.24 -15.27
CA TRP A 417 -0.39 -8.64 -16.61
C TRP A 417 -1.76 -8.57 -17.28
N GLY A 418 -2.55 -9.63 -17.19
CA GLY A 418 -3.90 -9.66 -17.74
C GLY A 418 -4.83 -8.61 -17.12
N LEU A 419 -4.69 -8.37 -15.82
CA LEU A 419 -5.40 -7.29 -15.11
C LEU A 419 -4.90 -5.90 -15.54
N TYR A 420 -3.59 -5.72 -15.70
CA TYR A 420 -2.99 -4.49 -16.22
C TYR A 420 -3.48 -4.16 -17.65
N ALA A 421 -3.52 -5.15 -18.54
CA ALA A 421 -4.03 -5.00 -19.90
C ALA A 421 -5.52 -4.60 -19.90
N ASN A 422 -6.31 -5.19 -18.99
CA ASN A 422 -7.71 -4.80 -18.80
C ASN A 422 -7.87 -3.37 -18.27
N ALA A 423 -7.05 -2.97 -17.30
CA ALA A 423 -7.09 -1.65 -16.69
C ALA A 423 -6.72 -0.55 -17.70
N THR A 424 -5.63 -0.73 -18.43
CA THR A 424 -5.17 0.22 -19.43
C THR A 424 -6.11 0.32 -20.63
N GLU A 425 -6.74 -0.79 -21.06
CA GLU A 425 -7.82 -0.77 -22.05
C GLU A 425 -8.99 0.10 -21.56
N GLN A 426 -9.44 -0.11 -20.32
CA GLN A 426 -10.57 0.63 -19.75
C GLN A 426 -10.28 2.13 -19.65
N ILE A 427 -9.04 2.50 -19.32
CA ILE A 427 -8.59 3.88 -19.22
C ILE A 427 -8.49 4.53 -20.61
N LEU A 428 -7.81 3.89 -21.57
CA LEU A 428 -7.39 4.54 -22.81
C LEU A 428 -8.36 4.33 -23.97
N LEU A 429 -8.88 3.10 -24.13
CA LEU A 429 -9.68 2.70 -25.28
C LEU A 429 -11.18 2.81 -24.99
N SER A 430 -11.67 2.06 -24.00
CA SER A 430 -13.08 2.11 -23.62
C SER A 430 -13.47 3.41 -22.88
N ARG A 431 -12.47 4.14 -22.36
CA ARG A 431 -12.58 5.45 -21.68
C ARG A 431 -13.68 5.49 -20.62
N TYR A 432 -13.67 4.53 -19.71
CA TYR A 432 -14.60 4.43 -18.59
C TYR A 432 -14.51 5.64 -17.66
N ASN A 433 -15.65 6.18 -17.18
CA ASN A 433 -15.71 7.28 -16.22
C ASN A 433 -16.46 6.90 -14.93
N ALA A 434 -16.63 7.85 -14.01
CA ALA A 434 -17.36 7.66 -12.76
C ALA A 434 -18.78 7.09 -12.96
N ASP A 435 -19.51 7.52 -13.99
CA ASP A 435 -20.86 7.02 -14.28
C ASP A 435 -20.87 5.55 -14.72
N ASP A 436 -19.78 5.07 -15.31
CA ASP A 436 -19.64 3.69 -15.77
C ASP A 436 -19.30 2.70 -14.63
N VAL A 437 -19.15 3.19 -13.39
CA VAL A 437 -19.05 2.37 -12.16
C VAL A 437 -20.42 1.78 -11.77
N LEU A 438 -21.50 2.44 -12.19
CA LEU A 438 -22.85 1.91 -12.05
C LEU A 438 -23.10 0.83 -13.09
N THR A 439 -23.84 -0.21 -12.68
CA THR A 439 -24.27 -1.23 -13.65
C THR A 439 -25.20 -0.61 -14.69
N VAL A 440 -25.30 -1.25 -15.86
CA VAL A 440 -26.21 -0.80 -16.94
C VAL A 440 -27.65 -0.66 -16.46
N LYS A 441 -28.07 -1.49 -15.48
CA LYS A 441 -29.39 -1.41 -14.85
C LYS A 441 -29.52 -0.26 -13.86
N GLU A 442 -28.49 0.04 -13.07
CA GLU A 442 -28.51 1.10 -12.05
C GLU A 442 -28.35 2.51 -12.64
N ARG A 443 -27.68 2.63 -13.80
CA ARG A 443 -27.41 3.92 -14.46
C ARG A 443 -28.67 4.77 -14.71
N PRO A 444 -29.78 4.24 -15.27
CA PRO A 444 -31.00 5.02 -15.46
C PRO A 444 -31.76 5.34 -14.16
N LEU A 445 -31.51 4.61 -13.07
CA LEU A 445 -32.15 4.82 -11.76
C LEU A 445 -31.52 5.98 -10.96
N GLY A 446 -30.43 6.59 -11.45
CA GLY A 446 -29.84 7.79 -10.83
C GLY A 446 -29.28 7.59 -9.42
N ARG A 447 -28.93 6.35 -9.05
CA ARG A 447 -28.53 6.01 -7.67
C ARG A 447 -27.23 6.73 -7.27
N LEU A 448 -27.30 7.64 -6.29
CA LEU A 448 -26.14 8.28 -5.68
C LEU A 448 -25.43 7.30 -4.73
N LEU A 449 -24.38 6.66 -5.22
CA LEU A 449 -23.44 5.92 -4.38
C LEU A 449 -22.51 6.90 -3.65
N SER A 450 -22.16 6.61 -2.39
CA SER A 450 -21.12 7.36 -1.68
C SER A 450 -19.78 7.25 -2.41
N THR A 451 -18.89 8.24 -2.23
CA THR A 451 -17.56 8.24 -2.86
C THR A 451 -16.76 6.98 -2.52
N VAL A 452 -16.88 6.48 -1.28
CA VAL A 452 -16.25 5.22 -0.84
C VAL A 452 -16.82 4.02 -1.59
N ALA A 453 -18.14 3.94 -1.76
CA ALA A 453 -18.77 2.85 -2.50
C ALA A 453 -18.41 2.90 -4.00
N GLN A 454 -18.31 4.10 -4.58
CA GLN A 454 -17.84 4.28 -5.97
C GLN A 454 -16.38 3.82 -6.11
N PHE A 455 -15.52 4.16 -5.14
CA PHE A 455 -14.13 3.73 -5.12
C PHE A 455 -13.99 2.21 -5.04
N LEU A 456 -14.68 1.56 -4.10
CA LEU A 456 -14.65 0.10 -3.96
C LEU A 456 -15.17 -0.62 -5.22
N ARG A 457 -16.22 -0.08 -5.86
CA ARG A 457 -16.70 -0.63 -7.13
C ARG A 457 -15.71 -0.41 -8.27
N ALA A 458 -15.07 0.76 -8.34
CA ALA A 458 -14.01 1.03 -9.31
C ALA A 458 -12.81 0.08 -9.13
N VAL A 459 -12.43 -0.24 -7.89
CA VAL A 459 -11.45 -1.31 -7.61
C VAL A 459 -11.95 -2.66 -8.14
N GLY A 460 -13.23 -3.01 -7.92
CA GLY A 460 -13.84 -4.22 -8.47
C GLY A 460 -13.78 -4.31 -10.00
N MET A 461 -13.84 -3.18 -10.71
CA MET A 461 -13.70 -3.12 -12.17
C MET A 461 -12.31 -3.53 -12.68
N TYR A 462 -11.28 -3.41 -11.84
CA TYR A 462 -9.93 -3.89 -12.16
C TYR A 462 -9.94 -5.41 -12.38
N PHE A 463 -10.64 -6.12 -11.50
CA PHE A 463 -10.81 -7.57 -11.52
C PHE A 463 -11.93 -8.04 -12.47
N SER A 464 -12.79 -7.14 -12.95
CA SER A 464 -13.92 -7.45 -13.84
C SER A 464 -13.50 -7.62 -15.31
N LEU A 465 -12.72 -8.66 -15.60
CA LEU A 465 -12.20 -8.97 -16.94
C LEU A 465 -13.31 -9.20 -17.99
N ARG A 466 -14.49 -9.66 -17.56
CA ARG A 466 -15.67 -9.87 -18.42
C ARG A 466 -16.69 -8.73 -18.39
N ARG A 467 -16.48 -7.72 -17.54
CA ARG A 467 -17.37 -6.55 -17.41
C ARG A 467 -18.81 -6.94 -17.09
N VAL A 468 -18.99 -7.92 -16.20
CA VAL A 468 -20.32 -8.41 -15.84
C VAL A 468 -21.13 -7.27 -15.22
N GLY A 469 -22.30 -6.97 -15.79
CA GLY A 469 -23.15 -5.85 -15.38
C GLY A 469 -22.69 -4.46 -15.85
N LEU A 470 -21.53 -4.33 -16.50
CA LEU A 470 -20.91 -3.07 -16.91
C LEU A 470 -21.02 -2.83 -18.43
N ARG A 471 -20.63 -1.64 -18.88
CA ARG A 471 -20.72 -1.23 -20.30
C ARG A 471 -19.83 -2.09 -21.21
N GLY A 472 -20.44 -2.89 -22.09
CA GLY A 472 -19.68 -3.78 -22.97
C GLY A 472 -19.32 -5.13 -22.33
N GLU A 473 -20.17 -5.59 -21.41
CA GLU A 473 -20.24 -6.98 -20.92
C GLU A 473 -20.06 -7.99 -22.07
N VAL A 474 -19.22 -8.99 -21.85
CA VAL A 474 -19.04 -10.09 -22.80
C VAL A 474 -20.24 -11.05 -22.69
N PRO A 475 -21.02 -11.28 -23.77
CA PRO A 475 -22.25 -12.07 -23.69
C PRO A 475 -22.05 -13.48 -23.14
N MET A 476 -23.02 -13.94 -22.33
CA MET A 476 -22.99 -15.24 -21.65
C MET A 476 -24.27 -16.01 -21.93
N LYS A 477 -24.16 -17.32 -22.24
CA LYS A 477 -25.33 -18.15 -22.55
C LYS A 477 -26.13 -18.60 -21.30
N HIS A 478 -25.55 -18.60 -20.10
CA HIS A 478 -26.20 -19.09 -18.87
C HIS A 478 -25.92 -18.14 -17.72
N ARG A 479 -26.95 -17.38 -17.30
CA ARG A 479 -26.95 -16.52 -16.11
C ARG A 479 -28.16 -16.87 -15.24
N ALA A 480 -28.25 -18.14 -14.86
CA ALA A 480 -29.33 -18.60 -13.99
C ALA A 480 -28.97 -18.27 -12.53
N PRO A 481 -29.91 -17.74 -11.73
CA PRO A 481 -29.69 -17.58 -10.30
C PRO A 481 -29.44 -18.95 -9.68
N THR A 482 -28.26 -19.12 -9.10
CA THR A 482 -27.89 -20.33 -8.36
C THR A 482 -27.90 -20.03 -6.88
N ASN A 483 -28.38 -20.98 -6.07
CA ASN A 483 -28.26 -20.92 -4.62
C ASN A 483 -26.76 -20.82 -4.24
N SER A 484 -26.40 -19.84 -3.40
CA SER A 484 -25.03 -19.58 -2.96
C SER A 484 -24.37 -20.80 -2.32
N VAL A 485 -25.09 -21.59 -1.52
CA VAL A 485 -24.56 -22.80 -0.88
C VAL A 485 -24.21 -23.87 -1.92
N ARG A 486 -25.12 -24.11 -2.88
CA ARG A 486 -24.88 -25.06 -3.98
C ARG A 486 -23.70 -24.60 -4.85
N PHE A 487 -23.61 -23.30 -5.13
CA PHE A 487 -22.53 -22.73 -5.90
C PHE A 487 -21.18 -22.94 -5.18
N ILE A 488 -21.08 -22.52 -3.92
CA ILE A 488 -19.86 -22.65 -3.10
C ILE A 488 -19.44 -24.12 -3.02
N THR A 489 -20.35 -25.03 -2.69
CA THR A 489 -20.06 -26.47 -2.58
C THR A 489 -19.53 -27.02 -3.91
N THR A 490 -20.17 -26.67 -5.02
CA THR A 490 -19.71 -27.08 -6.36
C THR A 490 -18.33 -26.56 -6.68
N ARG A 491 -18.01 -25.31 -6.30
CA ARG A 491 -16.68 -24.70 -6.52
C ARG A 491 -15.62 -25.36 -5.66
N ILE A 492 -15.91 -25.64 -4.39
CA ILE A 492 -14.97 -26.33 -3.49
C ILE A 492 -14.64 -27.72 -4.05
N ILE A 493 -15.65 -28.51 -4.43
CA ILE A 493 -15.43 -29.84 -5.03
C ILE A 493 -14.59 -29.73 -6.31
N GLN A 494 -14.91 -28.79 -7.20
CA GLN A 494 -14.12 -28.56 -8.41
C GLN A 494 -12.67 -28.19 -8.10
N CYS A 495 -12.43 -27.32 -7.12
CA CYS A 495 -11.09 -26.94 -6.69
C CYS A 495 -10.32 -28.14 -6.14
N LEU A 496 -10.95 -28.99 -5.32
CA LEU A 496 -10.33 -30.22 -4.81
C LEU A 496 -9.96 -31.18 -5.94
N CYS A 497 -10.87 -31.44 -6.89
CA CYS A 497 -10.58 -32.29 -8.04
C CYS A 497 -9.44 -31.70 -8.90
N CYS A 498 -9.47 -30.39 -9.16
CA CYS A 498 -8.42 -29.70 -9.90
C CYS A 498 -7.06 -29.78 -9.19
N TYR A 499 -7.03 -29.62 -7.87
CA TYR A 499 -5.82 -29.74 -7.07
C TYR A 499 -5.21 -31.13 -7.20
N LEU A 500 -6.02 -32.18 -7.02
CA LEU A 500 -5.55 -33.57 -7.10
C LEU A 500 -5.00 -33.93 -8.48
N VAL A 501 -5.63 -33.43 -9.55
CA VAL A 501 -5.13 -33.63 -10.92
C VAL A 501 -3.78 -32.94 -11.12
N LEU A 502 -3.61 -31.69 -10.65
CA LEU A 502 -2.32 -31.00 -10.74
C LEU A 502 -1.24 -31.70 -9.92
N ASP A 503 -1.59 -32.15 -8.71
CA ASP A 503 -0.68 -32.85 -7.81
C ASP A 503 -0.18 -34.17 -8.44
N ALA A 504 -1.10 -34.95 -9.03
CA ALA A 504 -0.74 -36.16 -9.77
C ALA A 504 0.18 -35.88 -10.98
N ILE A 505 -0.07 -34.80 -11.72
CA ILE A 505 0.76 -34.42 -12.88
C ILE A 505 2.16 -33.97 -12.42
N PHE A 506 2.27 -33.23 -11.32
CA PHE A 506 3.56 -32.77 -10.81
C PHE A 506 4.37 -33.83 -10.08
N LEU A 507 3.76 -34.95 -9.70
CA LEU A 507 4.47 -36.14 -9.24
C LEU A 507 5.11 -36.95 -10.36
N ALA A 508 4.76 -36.69 -11.62
CA ALA A 508 5.37 -37.37 -12.75
C ALA A 508 6.90 -37.14 -12.78
N PRO A 509 7.69 -38.17 -13.12
CA PRO A 509 9.14 -38.04 -13.18
C PRO A 509 9.55 -36.98 -14.19
N ARG A 510 10.68 -36.30 -13.93
CA ARG A 510 11.20 -35.29 -14.84
C ARG A 510 11.50 -35.93 -16.20
N PRO A 511 11.23 -35.21 -17.31
CA PRO A 511 11.52 -35.72 -18.64
C PRO A 511 13.02 -35.95 -18.81
N GLU A 512 13.38 -37.01 -19.52
CA GLU A 512 14.78 -37.30 -19.81
C GLU A 512 15.40 -36.19 -20.66
N LYS A 513 16.64 -35.79 -20.32
CA LYS A 513 17.33 -34.64 -20.95
C LYS A 513 17.44 -34.76 -22.47
N HIS A 514 17.51 -35.98 -22.99
CA HIS A 514 17.65 -36.25 -24.42
C HIS A 514 16.36 -35.98 -25.23
N LEU A 515 15.19 -35.88 -24.58
CA LEU A 515 13.90 -35.62 -25.22
C LEU A 515 13.61 -34.11 -25.41
N ILE A 516 14.29 -33.26 -24.62
CA ILE A 516 14.05 -31.81 -24.53
C ILE A 516 15.22 -30.97 -25.08
N THR A 517 16.01 -31.53 -26.00
CA THR A 517 17.17 -30.84 -26.60
C THR A 517 16.75 -29.70 -27.53
N ARG A 518 17.66 -28.75 -27.76
CA ARG A 518 17.44 -27.62 -28.68
C ARG A 518 17.20 -28.03 -30.12
N GLU A 519 17.88 -29.08 -30.59
CA GLU A 519 17.65 -29.58 -31.94
C GLU A 519 16.20 -30.09 -32.09
N LYS A 520 15.74 -30.83 -31.08
CA LYS A 520 14.35 -31.33 -30.98
C LYS A 520 13.33 -30.24 -30.65
N GLN A 521 13.72 -28.98 -30.55
CA GLN A 521 12.80 -27.85 -30.44
C GLN A 521 12.50 -27.20 -31.81
N SER A 522 13.32 -27.46 -32.82
CA SER A 522 13.17 -26.86 -34.15
C SER A 522 11.82 -27.20 -34.79
N LEU A 523 11.22 -26.20 -35.44
CA LEU A 523 9.99 -26.36 -36.24
C LEU A 523 10.22 -27.13 -37.54
N PHE A 524 11.40 -27.00 -38.14
CA PHE A 524 11.63 -27.43 -39.53
C PHE A 524 12.43 -28.73 -39.62
N LYS A 525 13.26 -29.04 -38.62
CA LYS A 525 14.03 -30.30 -38.56
C LYS A 525 13.17 -31.43 -37.98
N LEU A 526 12.11 -31.82 -38.70
CA LEU A 526 11.20 -32.89 -38.25
C LEU A 526 11.69 -34.30 -38.61
N THR A 527 12.59 -34.42 -39.59
CA THR A 527 13.13 -35.70 -40.07
C THR A 527 14.07 -36.38 -39.06
N SER A 528 14.62 -35.62 -38.11
CA SER A 528 15.48 -36.16 -37.05
C SER A 528 14.71 -36.66 -35.82
N LEU A 529 13.37 -36.61 -35.84
CA LEU A 529 12.53 -37.02 -34.71
C LEU A 529 12.22 -38.51 -34.75
N THR A 530 12.43 -39.17 -33.61
CA THR A 530 12.04 -40.57 -33.42
C THR A 530 10.55 -40.70 -33.09
N ARG A 531 10.03 -41.93 -33.12
CA ARG A 531 8.65 -42.21 -32.67
C ARG A 531 8.45 -41.81 -31.20
N GLU A 532 9.46 -42.03 -30.37
CA GLU A 532 9.45 -41.64 -28.96
C GLU A 532 9.32 -40.12 -28.80
N ASP A 533 10.09 -39.36 -29.58
CA ASP A 533 10.01 -37.89 -29.59
C ASP A 533 8.61 -37.38 -29.97
N LEU A 534 7.98 -38.00 -30.96
CA LEU A 534 6.62 -37.63 -31.38
C LEU A 534 5.58 -37.93 -30.30
N ILE A 535 5.68 -39.09 -29.64
CA ILE A 535 4.79 -39.45 -28.52
C ILE A 535 5.00 -38.48 -27.35
N PHE A 536 6.25 -38.19 -27.01
CA PHE A 536 6.60 -37.26 -25.94
C PHE A 536 6.08 -35.84 -26.23
N ARG A 537 6.26 -35.33 -27.46
CA ARG A 537 5.70 -34.03 -27.88
C ARG A 537 4.19 -33.97 -27.78
N PHE A 538 3.48 -35.03 -28.18
CA PHE A 538 2.03 -35.09 -28.08
C PHE A 538 1.57 -35.11 -26.61
N ALA A 539 2.19 -35.96 -25.79
CA ALA A 539 1.87 -36.08 -24.37
C ALA A 539 2.14 -34.77 -23.60
N THR A 540 3.27 -34.11 -23.87
CA THR A 540 3.62 -32.83 -23.25
C THR A 540 2.72 -31.68 -23.71
N ALA A 541 2.33 -31.66 -24.99
CA ALA A 541 1.34 -30.70 -25.50
C ALA A 541 -0.02 -30.86 -24.80
N LEU A 542 -0.52 -32.09 -24.71
CA LEU A 542 -1.77 -32.38 -23.99
C LEU A 542 -1.64 -31.99 -22.50
N GLY A 543 -0.54 -32.40 -21.85
CA GLY A 543 -0.26 -32.10 -20.46
C GLY A 543 -0.26 -30.60 -20.17
N ASN A 544 0.41 -29.79 -21.00
CA ASN A 544 0.42 -28.34 -20.84
C ASN A 544 -0.97 -27.71 -20.91
N TRP A 545 -1.79 -28.12 -21.89
CA TRP A 545 -3.16 -27.62 -21.98
C TRP A 545 -4.02 -28.03 -20.79
N VAL A 546 -3.85 -29.26 -20.29
CA VAL A 546 -4.53 -29.74 -19.08
C VAL A 546 -4.06 -28.94 -17.85
N ILE A 547 -2.75 -28.76 -17.64
CA ILE A 547 -2.20 -27.97 -16.53
C ILE A 547 -2.75 -26.54 -16.57
N GLY A 548 -2.71 -25.88 -17.73
CA GLY A 548 -3.24 -24.53 -17.89
C GLY A 548 -4.74 -24.45 -17.62
N TYR A 549 -5.51 -25.40 -18.15
CA TYR A 549 -6.97 -25.48 -17.94
C TYR A 549 -7.32 -25.67 -16.47
N VAL A 550 -6.63 -26.58 -15.78
CA VAL A 550 -6.89 -26.93 -14.38
C VAL A 550 -6.43 -25.81 -13.46
N SER A 551 -5.25 -25.22 -13.69
CA SER A 551 -4.71 -24.11 -12.89
C SER A 551 -5.61 -22.88 -12.91
N VAL A 552 -6.06 -22.48 -14.10
CA VAL A 552 -6.96 -21.33 -14.26
C VAL A 552 -8.32 -21.59 -13.60
N ARG A 553 -8.84 -22.82 -13.67
CA ARG A 553 -10.09 -23.20 -12.99
C ARG A 553 -9.94 -23.28 -11.48
N LEU A 554 -8.81 -23.77 -10.97
CA LEU A 554 -8.50 -23.82 -9.55
C LEU A 554 -8.50 -22.41 -8.95
N ALA A 555 -7.71 -21.50 -9.53
CA ALA A 555 -7.60 -20.12 -9.07
C ALA A 555 -8.95 -19.39 -9.13
N HIS A 556 -9.66 -19.48 -10.27
CA HIS A 556 -10.97 -18.85 -10.42
C HIS A 556 -12.04 -19.45 -9.51
N GLY A 557 -12.06 -20.77 -9.35
CA GLY A 557 -13.01 -21.45 -8.47
C GLY A 557 -12.82 -21.07 -7.00
N PHE A 558 -11.56 -20.98 -6.55
CA PHE A 558 -11.21 -20.59 -5.19
C PHE A 558 -11.63 -19.15 -4.90
N ILE A 559 -11.24 -18.19 -5.76
CA ILE A 559 -11.61 -16.78 -5.58
C ILE A 559 -13.13 -16.62 -5.64
N ALA A 560 -13.82 -17.32 -6.55
CA ALA A 560 -15.28 -17.28 -6.64
C ALA A 560 -15.96 -17.81 -5.36
N ALA A 561 -15.49 -18.93 -4.82
CA ALA A 561 -16.04 -19.51 -3.59
C ALA A 561 -15.88 -18.57 -2.40
N VAL A 562 -14.66 -18.04 -2.19
CA VAL A 562 -14.36 -17.09 -1.11
C VAL A 562 -15.17 -15.79 -1.26
N SER A 563 -15.24 -15.24 -2.47
CA SER A 563 -15.92 -13.97 -2.70
C SER A 563 -17.45 -14.07 -2.50
N VAL A 564 -18.06 -15.20 -2.84
CA VAL A 564 -19.48 -15.46 -2.58
C VAL A 564 -19.72 -15.78 -1.10
N LEU A 565 -18.81 -16.52 -0.46
CA LEU A 565 -18.89 -16.84 0.98
C LEU A 565 -18.84 -15.58 1.86
N LEU A 566 -17.97 -14.62 1.50
CA LEU A 566 -17.84 -13.33 2.19
C LEU A 566 -18.96 -12.33 1.82
N GLY A 567 -19.91 -12.71 0.97
CA GLY A 567 -21.02 -11.84 0.55
C GLY A 567 -20.60 -10.65 -0.34
N LEU A 568 -19.38 -10.66 -0.89
CA LEU A 568 -18.86 -9.56 -1.72
C LEU A 568 -19.51 -9.50 -3.10
N CYS A 569 -20.06 -10.62 -3.57
CA CYS A 569 -20.61 -10.77 -4.92
C CYS A 569 -21.61 -11.92 -4.97
N LYS A 570 -22.40 -11.97 -6.03
CA LYS A 570 -23.38 -13.04 -6.24
C LYS A 570 -22.79 -14.16 -7.09
N PRO A 571 -23.31 -15.40 -6.99
CA PRO A 571 -22.91 -16.50 -7.88
C PRO A 571 -22.99 -16.16 -9.38
N GLU A 572 -23.95 -15.34 -9.76
CA GLU A 572 -24.17 -14.88 -11.13
C GLU A 572 -23.07 -13.96 -11.68
N ASP A 573 -22.21 -13.42 -10.81
CA ASP A 573 -21.09 -12.56 -11.19
C ASP A 573 -19.84 -13.36 -11.62
N TRP A 574 -19.86 -14.69 -11.45
CA TRP A 574 -18.73 -15.60 -11.67
C TRP A 574 -18.98 -16.61 -12.81
N PRO A 575 -18.91 -16.18 -14.07
CA PRO A 575 -19.21 -17.05 -15.20
C PRO A 575 -18.13 -18.08 -15.48
N HIS A 576 -18.49 -19.09 -16.29
CA HIS A 576 -17.51 -20.08 -16.76
C HIS A 576 -16.46 -19.44 -17.67
N LEU A 577 -15.19 -19.66 -17.34
CA LEU A 577 -14.04 -19.12 -18.08
C LEU A 577 -13.92 -19.64 -19.51
N ASN A 578 -14.24 -20.91 -19.69
CA ASN A 578 -14.07 -21.65 -20.93
C ASN A 578 -15.43 -21.98 -21.56
N GLY A 579 -15.43 -22.20 -22.88
CA GLY A 579 -16.59 -22.71 -23.60
C GLY A 579 -16.83 -24.21 -23.36
N PRO A 580 -17.92 -24.76 -23.91
CA PRO A 580 -18.16 -26.19 -23.86
C PRO A 580 -17.07 -26.95 -24.63
N ILE A 581 -16.57 -28.05 -24.06
CA ILE A 581 -15.51 -28.88 -24.66
C ILE A 581 -15.93 -29.41 -26.04
N SER A 582 -17.23 -29.69 -26.24
CA SER A 582 -17.77 -30.14 -27.52
C SER A 582 -17.63 -29.14 -28.68
N SER A 583 -17.38 -27.86 -28.39
CA SER A 583 -17.19 -26.82 -29.41
C SER A 583 -15.75 -26.68 -29.91
N TRP A 584 -14.80 -27.37 -29.28
CA TRP A 584 -13.40 -27.41 -29.69
C TRP A 584 -13.22 -28.48 -30.77
N SER A 585 -12.92 -28.03 -31.99
CA SER A 585 -12.55 -28.90 -33.10
C SER A 585 -11.31 -28.41 -33.82
N THR A 586 -11.19 -27.12 -34.16
CA THR A 586 -10.01 -26.54 -34.84
C THR A 586 -9.26 -25.53 -33.96
N VAL A 587 -8.10 -25.04 -34.41
CA VAL A 587 -7.33 -23.96 -33.74
C VAL A 587 -8.18 -22.69 -33.61
N ARG A 588 -8.92 -22.33 -34.66
CA ARG A 588 -9.89 -21.21 -34.63
C ARG A 588 -10.94 -21.41 -33.54
N THR A 589 -11.57 -22.58 -33.48
CA THR A 589 -12.63 -22.83 -32.48
C THR A 589 -12.06 -22.96 -31.07
N PHE A 590 -10.84 -23.46 -30.92
CA PHE A 590 -10.14 -23.54 -29.65
C PHE A 590 -9.99 -22.14 -29.05
N TRP A 591 -9.28 -21.22 -29.71
CA TRP A 591 -9.10 -19.85 -29.21
C TRP A 591 -10.36 -18.99 -29.29
N GLY A 592 -11.21 -19.24 -30.29
CA GLY A 592 -12.43 -18.49 -30.54
C GLY A 592 -13.52 -18.81 -29.53
N THR A 593 -13.67 -20.09 -29.18
CA THR A 593 -14.86 -20.58 -28.48
C THR A 593 -14.58 -21.36 -27.21
N PHE A 594 -13.47 -22.08 -27.10
CA PHE A 594 -13.20 -22.91 -25.93
C PHE A 594 -12.28 -22.21 -24.93
N TRP A 595 -11.06 -21.86 -25.34
CA TRP A 595 -9.98 -21.36 -24.50
C TRP A 595 -10.22 -19.94 -24.02
N HIS A 596 -9.84 -19.72 -22.76
CA HIS A 596 -9.80 -18.49 -21.99
C HIS A 596 -10.51 -17.25 -22.58
N ARG A 597 -11.85 -17.27 -22.56
CA ARG A 597 -12.66 -16.14 -23.04
C ARG A 597 -12.61 -14.91 -22.12
N LEU A 598 -11.98 -15.03 -20.95
CA LEU A 598 -11.89 -14.02 -19.91
C LEU A 598 -11.12 -12.78 -20.39
N PHE A 599 -9.95 -12.96 -21.02
CA PHE A 599 -9.11 -11.86 -21.49
C PHE A 599 -9.48 -11.31 -22.86
N ARG A 600 -10.55 -11.81 -23.49
CA ARG A 600 -10.92 -11.42 -24.85
C ARG A 600 -11.03 -9.90 -25.01
N LYS A 601 -11.69 -9.20 -24.09
CA LYS A 601 -11.82 -7.73 -24.17
C LYS A 601 -10.51 -7.01 -23.87
N ALA A 602 -9.77 -7.47 -22.87
CA ALA A 602 -8.48 -6.90 -22.49
C ALA A 602 -7.47 -6.95 -23.65
N LEU A 603 -7.41 -8.05 -24.40
CA LEU A 603 -6.46 -8.23 -25.50
C LEU A 603 -6.98 -7.72 -26.85
N ALA A 604 -8.25 -7.96 -27.18
CA ALA A 604 -8.80 -7.54 -28.47
C ALA A 604 -8.93 -6.02 -28.57
N GLY A 605 -9.14 -5.30 -27.46
CA GLY A 605 -9.15 -3.83 -27.48
C GLY A 605 -7.86 -3.26 -28.08
N TRP A 606 -6.71 -3.76 -27.63
CA TRP A 606 -5.40 -3.38 -28.17
C TRP A 606 -5.18 -3.85 -29.61
N GLY A 607 -5.69 -5.04 -29.97
CA GLY A 607 -5.68 -5.53 -31.34
C GLY A 607 -6.56 -4.72 -32.30
N ASP A 608 -7.61 -4.07 -31.79
CA ASP A 608 -8.52 -3.22 -32.55
C ASP A 608 -7.98 -1.80 -32.75
N PHE A 609 -7.18 -1.30 -31.80
CA PHE A 609 -6.67 0.07 -31.80
C PHE A 609 -5.88 0.45 -33.06
N ILE A 610 -4.88 -0.34 -33.45
CA ILE A 610 -4.05 -0.01 -34.62
C ILE A 610 -4.89 -0.04 -35.91
N PRO A 611 -5.68 -1.09 -36.20
CA PRO A 611 -6.50 -1.15 -37.41
C PRO A 611 -7.60 -0.07 -37.46
N ASP A 612 -8.26 0.26 -36.35
CA ASP A 612 -9.36 1.24 -36.34
C ASP A 612 -8.86 2.69 -36.26
N ASN A 613 -7.92 2.99 -35.36
CA ASN A 613 -7.57 4.37 -35.02
C ASN A 613 -6.33 4.88 -35.77
N VAL A 614 -5.35 4.01 -36.02
CA VAL A 614 -4.09 4.39 -36.69
C VAL A 614 -4.23 4.24 -38.21
N LEU A 615 -4.63 3.04 -38.66
CA LEU A 615 -4.70 2.70 -40.09
C LEU A 615 -6.09 2.93 -40.72
N ARG A 616 -7.12 3.14 -39.90
CA ARG A 616 -8.52 3.38 -40.32
C ARG A 616 -9.03 2.35 -41.35
N LEU A 617 -8.68 1.08 -41.17
CA LEU A 617 -9.05 0.01 -42.09
C LEU A 617 -10.55 -0.30 -42.02
N ARG A 618 -11.19 -0.47 -43.17
CA ARG A 618 -12.59 -0.89 -43.26
C ARG A 618 -12.79 -2.26 -42.58
N ARG A 619 -13.68 -2.30 -41.57
CA ARG A 619 -14.08 -3.55 -40.89
C ARG A 619 -14.75 -4.50 -41.89
N GLY A 620 -14.47 -5.80 -41.75
CA GLY A 620 -14.99 -6.85 -42.62
C GLY A 620 -14.03 -7.29 -43.73
N THR A 621 -12.99 -6.51 -44.04
CA THR A 621 -11.93 -6.93 -44.98
C THR A 621 -11.04 -8.02 -44.36
N LEU A 622 -10.44 -8.87 -45.21
CA LEU A 622 -9.49 -9.91 -44.76
C LEU A 622 -8.27 -9.30 -44.06
N LEU A 623 -7.73 -8.21 -44.61
CA LEU A 623 -6.61 -7.48 -44.01
C LEU A 623 -6.96 -6.98 -42.59
N SER A 624 -8.12 -6.35 -42.42
CA SER A 624 -8.57 -5.88 -41.10
C SER A 624 -8.76 -7.04 -40.12
N ARG A 625 -9.33 -8.18 -40.57
CA ARG A 625 -9.53 -9.37 -39.72
C ARG A 625 -8.21 -9.96 -39.23
N TYR A 626 -7.29 -10.22 -40.15
CA TYR A 626 -6.05 -10.92 -39.85
C TYR A 626 -5.06 -10.04 -39.11
N LEU A 627 -5.00 -8.74 -39.41
CA LEU A 627 -4.16 -7.81 -38.66
C LEU A 627 -4.58 -7.73 -37.18
N ARG A 628 -5.89 -7.63 -36.90
CA ARG A 628 -6.41 -7.64 -35.52
C ARG A 628 -6.05 -8.93 -34.78
N LEU A 629 -6.21 -10.06 -35.47
CA LEU A 629 -5.89 -11.38 -34.91
C LEU A 629 -4.41 -11.48 -34.56
N THR A 630 -3.53 -11.10 -35.49
CA THR A 630 -2.07 -11.11 -35.28
C THR A 630 -1.65 -10.19 -34.14
N LEU A 631 -2.20 -8.97 -34.07
CA LEU A 631 -1.89 -8.03 -32.99
C LEU A 631 -2.35 -8.55 -31.61
N ALA A 632 -3.52 -9.18 -31.54
CA ALA A 632 -4.01 -9.77 -30.29
C ALA A 632 -3.12 -10.93 -29.80
N PHE A 633 -2.69 -11.81 -30.71
CA PHE A 633 -1.74 -12.88 -30.37
C PHE A 633 -0.34 -12.37 -30.06
N PHE A 634 0.12 -11.33 -30.74
CA PHE A 634 1.40 -10.68 -30.44
C PHE A 634 1.42 -10.09 -29.03
N ALA A 635 0.35 -9.38 -28.63
CA ALA A 635 0.20 -8.88 -27.26
C ALA A 635 0.22 -10.03 -26.23
N SER A 636 -0.38 -11.18 -26.55
CA SER A 636 -0.30 -12.39 -25.72
C SER A 636 1.12 -12.97 -25.65
N GLY A 637 1.88 -12.95 -26.75
CA GLY A 637 3.29 -13.36 -26.76
C GLY A 637 4.16 -12.49 -25.86
N LEU A 638 4.01 -11.17 -25.96
CA LEU A 638 4.71 -10.21 -25.10
C LEU A 638 4.39 -10.42 -23.62
N MET A 639 3.15 -10.77 -23.27
CA MET A 639 2.78 -11.14 -21.91
C MET A 639 3.58 -12.35 -21.42
N HIS A 640 3.73 -13.39 -22.24
CA HIS A 640 4.43 -14.62 -21.84
C HIS A 640 5.95 -14.47 -21.83
N ARG A 641 6.51 -13.41 -22.41
CA ARG A 641 7.94 -13.10 -22.34
C ARG A 641 8.48 -13.00 -20.90
N CYS A 642 7.61 -12.69 -19.93
CA CYS A 642 8.00 -12.69 -18.51
C CYS A 642 8.60 -14.05 -18.06
N ILE A 643 8.16 -15.17 -18.64
CA ILE A 643 8.68 -16.52 -18.37
C ILE A 643 10.19 -16.60 -18.65
N HIS A 644 10.66 -15.94 -19.71
CA HIS A 644 12.08 -15.91 -20.08
C HIS A 644 12.94 -15.32 -18.94
N TYR A 645 12.47 -14.21 -18.36
CA TYR A 645 13.15 -13.55 -17.25
C TYR A 645 13.08 -14.35 -15.94
N PHE A 646 11.93 -14.96 -15.62
CA PHE A 646 11.76 -15.71 -14.36
C PHE A 646 12.57 -16.99 -14.33
N TYR A 647 12.65 -17.69 -15.45
CA TYR A 647 13.41 -18.94 -15.58
C TYR A 647 14.85 -18.73 -16.06
N ARG A 648 15.28 -17.47 -16.26
CA ARG A 648 16.61 -17.08 -16.74
C ARG A 648 17.03 -17.89 -17.98
N LEU A 649 16.11 -17.99 -18.93
CA LEU A 649 16.35 -18.71 -20.18
C LEU A 649 17.48 -18.04 -20.97
N GLU A 650 18.16 -18.79 -21.82
CA GLU A 650 19.31 -18.28 -22.56
C GLU A 650 18.89 -17.26 -23.64
N ALA A 651 19.82 -16.39 -24.05
CA ALA A 651 19.55 -15.31 -25.01
C ALA A 651 19.08 -15.81 -26.39
N GLY A 652 19.49 -17.01 -26.82
CA GLY A 652 19.05 -17.63 -28.07
C GLY A 652 17.58 -18.07 -28.08
N GLU A 653 16.93 -18.10 -26.92
CA GLU A 653 15.57 -18.61 -26.71
C GLU A 653 14.55 -17.48 -26.45
N LEU A 654 14.99 -16.23 -26.62
CA LEU A 654 14.24 -15.04 -26.22
C LEU A 654 12.92 -14.86 -26.98
N TYR A 655 12.84 -15.32 -28.23
CA TYR A 655 11.71 -15.05 -29.13
C TYR A 655 10.82 -16.28 -29.40
N GLU A 656 11.11 -17.41 -28.75
CA GLU A 656 10.46 -18.69 -29.06
C GLU A 656 8.99 -18.69 -28.62
N MET A 657 8.70 -18.03 -27.49
CA MET A 657 7.34 -17.85 -26.97
C MET A 657 6.50 -16.97 -27.90
N GLU A 658 7.03 -15.83 -28.34
CA GLU A 658 6.38 -14.92 -29.27
C GLU A 658 6.12 -15.60 -30.61
N THR A 659 7.08 -16.39 -31.08
CA THR A 659 6.94 -17.19 -32.29
C THR A 659 5.78 -18.17 -32.15
N TYR A 660 5.68 -18.89 -31.03
CA TYR A 660 4.55 -19.80 -30.75
C TYR A 660 3.19 -19.09 -30.85
N PHE A 661 3.06 -17.89 -30.29
CA PHE A 661 1.81 -17.13 -30.35
C PHE A 661 1.53 -16.57 -31.75
N LEU A 662 2.56 -16.13 -32.48
CA LEU A 662 2.44 -15.63 -33.86
C LEU A 662 2.13 -16.73 -34.90
N LEU A 663 2.38 -18.00 -34.59
CA LEU A 663 1.95 -19.14 -35.42
C LEU A 663 0.44 -19.41 -35.34
N GLN A 664 -0.23 -19.04 -34.25
CA GLN A 664 -1.67 -19.22 -34.07
C GLN A 664 -2.52 -18.49 -35.13
N PRO A 665 -2.33 -17.19 -35.42
CA PRO A 665 -3.07 -16.51 -36.47
C PRO A 665 -2.78 -17.11 -37.86
N LEU A 666 -1.56 -17.58 -38.13
CA LEU A 666 -1.21 -18.25 -39.39
C LEU A 666 -1.96 -19.57 -39.56
N ALA A 667 -2.05 -20.38 -38.51
CA ALA A 667 -2.86 -21.60 -38.53
C ALA A 667 -4.34 -21.30 -38.77
N ILE A 668 -4.86 -20.22 -38.18
CA ILE A 668 -6.23 -19.78 -38.39
C ILE A 668 -6.45 -19.26 -39.82
N MET A 669 -5.48 -18.57 -40.43
CA MET A 669 -5.53 -18.16 -41.84
C MET A 669 -5.53 -19.38 -42.78
N PHE A 670 -4.71 -20.38 -42.46
CA PHE A 670 -4.69 -21.65 -43.19
C PHE A 670 -6.03 -22.38 -43.09
N GLU A 671 -6.61 -22.48 -41.88
CA GLU A 671 -7.95 -23.05 -41.68
C GLU A 671 -9.02 -22.33 -42.50
N ASP A 672 -9.00 -21.00 -42.55
CA ASP A 672 -9.94 -20.22 -43.36
C ASP A 672 -9.77 -20.47 -44.85
N ALA A 673 -8.53 -20.60 -45.33
CA ALA A 673 -8.24 -20.91 -46.72
C ALA A 673 -8.73 -22.31 -47.11
N VAL A 674 -8.49 -23.31 -46.26
CA VAL A 674 -8.99 -24.68 -46.47
C VAL A 674 -10.53 -24.71 -46.44
N GLN A 675 -11.16 -24.00 -45.50
CA GLN A 675 -12.62 -23.91 -45.43
C GLN A 675 -13.21 -23.20 -46.66
N ALA A 676 -12.55 -22.17 -47.17
CA ALA A 676 -12.96 -21.50 -48.40
C ALA A 676 -12.83 -22.42 -49.62
N ALA A 677 -11.73 -23.18 -49.73
CA ALA A 677 -11.50 -24.11 -50.84
C ALA A 677 -12.43 -25.34 -50.80
N THR A 678 -12.84 -25.78 -49.61
CA THR A 678 -13.66 -26.98 -49.41
C THR A 678 -15.14 -26.69 -49.17
N VAL A 679 -15.58 -25.43 -49.30
CA VAL A 679 -16.97 -25.01 -49.00
C VAL A 679 -18.02 -25.77 -49.81
N HIS A 680 -17.66 -26.18 -51.04
CA HIS A 680 -18.53 -26.92 -51.95
C HIS A 680 -18.57 -28.44 -51.68
N ILE A 681 -17.69 -28.96 -50.82
CA ILE A 681 -17.63 -30.38 -50.51
C ILE A 681 -18.57 -30.68 -49.34
N PRO A 682 -19.65 -31.44 -49.54
CA PRO A 682 -20.62 -31.74 -48.49
C PRO A 682 -20.06 -32.82 -47.54
N LEU A 683 -19.27 -32.39 -46.56
CA LEU A 683 -18.79 -33.28 -45.50
C LEU A 683 -19.80 -33.37 -44.34
N PRO A 684 -20.13 -34.58 -43.85
CA PRO A 684 -20.91 -34.76 -42.63
C PRO A 684 -20.26 -34.03 -41.44
N ARG A 685 -21.09 -33.47 -40.55
CA ARG A 685 -20.62 -32.72 -39.37
C ARG A 685 -19.61 -33.50 -38.51
N PRO A 686 -19.80 -34.80 -38.19
CA PRO A 686 -18.84 -35.56 -37.39
C PRO A 686 -17.48 -35.68 -38.08
N LEU A 687 -17.47 -35.93 -39.39
CA LEU A 687 -16.24 -36.05 -40.16
C LEU A 687 -15.47 -34.72 -40.21
N ARG A 688 -16.19 -33.61 -40.42
CA ARG A 688 -15.59 -32.26 -40.35
C ARG A 688 -14.99 -31.96 -38.98
N TRP A 689 -15.65 -32.41 -37.91
CA TRP A 689 -15.15 -32.27 -36.55
C TRP A 689 -13.86 -33.08 -36.34
N ILE A 690 -13.84 -34.35 -36.76
CA ILE A 690 -12.67 -35.24 -36.65
C ILE A 690 -11.48 -34.65 -37.42
N ILE A 691 -11.67 -34.27 -38.68
CA ILE A 691 -10.60 -33.66 -39.50
C ILE A 691 -10.03 -32.42 -38.82
N GLY A 692 -10.91 -31.54 -38.34
CA GLY A 692 -10.51 -30.35 -37.60
C GLY A 692 -9.70 -30.68 -36.34
N PHE A 693 -10.16 -31.65 -35.56
CA PHE A 693 -9.54 -32.06 -34.30
C PHE A 693 -8.18 -32.72 -34.52
N THR A 694 -8.07 -33.57 -35.53
CA THR A 694 -6.79 -34.14 -35.96
C THR A 694 -5.81 -33.04 -36.37
N TRP A 695 -6.26 -32.05 -37.18
CA TRP A 695 -5.44 -30.89 -37.52
C TRP A 695 -4.98 -30.11 -36.28
N PHE A 696 -5.88 -29.85 -35.33
CA PHE A 696 -5.55 -29.20 -34.07
C PHE A 696 -4.46 -29.96 -33.30
N CYS A 697 -4.61 -31.29 -33.16
CA CYS A 697 -3.61 -32.13 -32.50
C CYS A 697 -2.25 -32.07 -33.20
N ILE A 698 -2.22 -32.23 -34.53
CA ILE A 698 -0.97 -32.14 -35.31
C ILE A 698 -0.31 -30.78 -35.13
N PHE A 699 -1.06 -29.70 -35.30
CA PHE A 699 -0.55 -28.34 -35.18
C PHE A 699 0.00 -28.07 -33.78
N THR A 700 -0.75 -28.41 -32.73
CA THR A 700 -0.30 -28.19 -31.35
C THR A 700 0.92 -29.03 -31.00
N THR A 701 0.99 -30.30 -31.39
CA THR A 701 2.18 -31.15 -31.21
C THR A 701 3.40 -30.60 -31.94
N TRP A 702 3.20 -29.97 -33.10
CA TRP A 702 4.29 -29.37 -33.87
C TRP A 702 4.87 -28.12 -33.20
N VAL A 703 4.02 -27.19 -32.73
CA VAL A 703 4.48 -25.88 -32.25
C VAL A 703 4.78 -25.82 -30.75
N THR A 704 4.22 -26.73 -29.94
CA THR A 704 4.38 -26.73 -28.47
C THR A 704 5.84 -26.76 -27.99
N PRO A 705 6.78 -27.49 -28.62
CA PRO A 705 8.17 -27.51 -28.16
C PRO A 705 8.80 -26.12 -28.00
N LEU A 706 8.45 -25.16 -28.89
CA LEU A 706 8.90 -23.77 -28.76
C LEU A 706 8.47 -23.11 -27.45
N PHE A 707 7.30 -23.49 -26.93
CA PHE A 707 6.73 -22.91 -25.73
C PHE A 707 7.15 -23.65 -24.46
N LEU A 708 7.40 -24.95 -24.51
CA LEU A 708 7.60 -25.77 -23.31
C LEU A 708 9.04 -26.19 -23.05
N TYR A 709 9.81 -26.55 -24.08
CA TYR A 709 11.11 -27.18 -23.89
C TYR A 709 12.12 -26.27 -23.16
N PRO A 710 12.17 -24.95 -23.44
CA PRO A 710 13.03 -24.04 -22.69
C PRO A 710 12.72 -24.07 -21.19
N THR A 711 11.44 -23.99 -20.82
CA THR A 711 11.02 -24.02 -19.42
C THR A 711 11.23 -25.39 -18.78
N MET A 712 10.94 -26.50 -19.48
CA MET A 712 11.14 -27.85 -18.96
C MET A 712 12.60 -28.20 -18.65
N ARG A 713 13.56 -27.55 -19.32
CA ARG A 713 14.99 -27.77 -19.07
C ARG A 713 15.49 -27.17 -17.74
N VAL A 714 14.81 -26.14 -17.25
CA VAL A 714 15.28 -25.35 -16.09
C VAL A 714 14.28 -25.33 -14.93
N ALA A 715 12.99 -25.57 -15.19
CA ALA A 715 11.95 -25.46 -14.19
C ALA A 715 11.92 -26.67 -13.25
N ASP A 716 11.65 -26.38 -11.97
CA ASP A 716 11.26 -27.41 -11.00
C ASP A 716 9.72 -27.42 -10.85
N PRO A 717 9.02 -28.38 -11.48
CA PRO A 717 7.56 -28.41 -11.49
C PRO A 717 6.92 -28.61 -10.10
N GLY A 718 7.65 -29.17 -9.13
CA GLY A 718 7.13 -29.48 -7.79
C GLY A 718 6.80 -28.27 -6.90
N GLN A 719 7.06 -27.04 -7.37
CA GLN A 719 6.93 -25.82 -6.56
C GLN A 719 5.64 -25.03 -6.80
N LEU A 720 4.75 -25.47 -7.71
CA LEU A 720 3.50 -24.76 -8.00
C LEU A 720 2.46 -24.97 -6.89
N LEU A 721 2.42 -26.16 -6.29
CA LEU A 721 1.51 -26.50 -5.19
C LEU A 721 2.22 -26.39 -3.83
N PRO A 722 1.52 -25.92 -2.78
CA PRO A 722 2.12 -25.74 -1.47
C PRO A 722 2.47 -27.07 -0.77
N PHE A 723 1.76 -28.16 -1.06
CA PHE A 723 2.03 -29.49 -0.53
C PHE A 723 1.46 -30.60 -1.45
N SER A 724 2.07 -31.79 -1.45
CA SER A 724 1.55 -32.93 -2.21
C SER A 724 0.69 -33.83 -1.32
N VAL A 725 -0.57 -34.03 -1.72
CA VAL A 725 -1.54 -34.94 -1.09
C VAL A 725 -1.39 -36.35 -1.67
N VAL A 726 -1.35 -36.46 -3.00
CA VAL A 726 -1.18 -37.72 -3.73
C VAL A 726 0.17 -38.35 -3.40
N GLY A 727 1.23 -37.53 -3.28
CA GLY A 727 2.56 -38.00 -2.91
C GLY A 727 2.63 -38.49 -1.47
N HIS A 728 1.81 -37.93 -0.57
CA HIS A 728 1.65 -38.48 0.78
C HIS A 728 0.90 -39.81 0.76
N LEU A 729 -0.19 -39.92 0.00
CA LEU A 729 -0.95 -41.17 -0.12
C LEU A 729 -0.13 -42.30 -0.73
N MET A 730 0.67 -42.01 -1.76
CA MET A 730 1.58 -42.97 -2.41
C MET A 730 2.76 -43.40 -1.54
N LYS A 731 3.03 -42.76 -0.39
CA LYS A 731 4.04 -43.24 0.58
C LYS A 731 3.51 -44.34 1.50
N TYR A 732 2.18 -44.49 1.59
CA TYR A 732 1.51 -45.48 2.43
C TYR A 732 1.04 -46.71 1.66
N TYR A 733 1.24 -46.73 0.34
CA TYR A 733 1.05 -47.86 -0.58
C TYR A 733 2.38 -48.19 -1.23
#